data_AF-A0A813GB83-F1
#
_entry.id   AF-A0A813GB83-F1
#
_cell.length_a   1.000
_cell.length_b   1.000
_cell.length_c   1.000
_cell.angle_alpha   90.00
_cell.angle_beta   90.00
_cell.angle_gamma   90.00
#
_symmetry.space_group_name_H-M   'P 1'
#
loop_
_entity.id
_entity.type
_entity.pdbx_description
1 polymer ?
#
loop_
_entity_poly.entity_id
_entity_poly.type
_entity_poly.pdbx_seq_one_letter_code
_entity_poly.pdbx_strand_id
1 'polypeptide(L)'
;AILSKAGISTVPTSNITGNIGVSPIAAHAIIGFSLTADSTNAFATSTQVEGSVYAANYFMPTPPMLTTAVGDMEVAYTDAAGRPTPDHVELFSGDLGGETLEPGLYKFSTSVKIPTDCNISGSPTDTWIFQISGDLIMATDTQITLVGGAVASNIVWQVAGFVDVGVGASMEGILLVKTAAHFRTGSSLTGRILAQTAFVFIITIVLIAGVSAAGEELDEDDLLVVPPAAVRPMAVDLGTAILSKAGISTVPTSNITGNIGVSPIAATAITDFSLTADSTNAFATSTQVAGRVYAANYSMPTPPMLTAAVSDMEIAYTDAAGRATPDHVERFEGDLGGKTLGRGLYKFSTSVKIPTDCTLSGGPDDTWIFQISGNLIMATDTKIILINGAVASNIVWQVAGSVEVGTGAVMEGILLVKKAATFRTGSSLTGRILAQTAFVFIITIVLIAGVSAAGPKAVDLGTAGTFAILSKAGISTVPTSNITGNIGVSPIAAHAIIGFSLTADSTNAFATSTQVEGSVYAANYFMPTPPMLTTAVGDMEVAYTDAAGRPTPDHVELFSGDLGGETLEPGLYKFSTSVKIPTDCNISGSPTDTWIFQISGDLIMATDTQITLVGGAVASNIVWQVAGFVDVGVGASMEGILLVKTAAHFRLDAVFREMQLTIQLKGLMQFVFIITIVLIAGVSAAGPKAVDLGTAGTFAILSKAGISTVPTSNITGNIGVSPIAAHAIIGFSLTADSTNAFATSTQVEGSVYAANYFMPTPPMLTTAVGDMEVAYTDAAGRPTPDHVELFSGDLGGETLEPGLYKFSTSVKIPTDCNISGSPTDTWIFQISGDLIMATDTQITLVGGAVASNIVWQVAGFVDVGVGASMEGILLVKTAAHFRTGSSLTGRILAQTVVTLQSTAVIES
;
A
#
# COMPACT_ATOMS: atom_id res chain seq x y z
N ALA A 1 24.17 5.72 -8.79
CA ALA A 1 24.27 5.81 -10.26
C ALA A 1 25.42 4.95 -10.79
N ILE A 2 26.67 5.21 -10.38
CA ILE A 2 27.84 4.48 -10.90
C ILE A 2 28.76 4.07 -9.73
N LEU A 3 29.15 2.81 -9.64
CA LEU A 3 30.18 2.34 -8.70
C LEU A 3 31.22 1.51 -9.47
N SER A 4 32.51 1.78 -9.28
CA SER A 4 33.58 1.03 -9.97
C SER A 4 34.80 0.77 -9.07
N LYS A 5 35.42 -0.40 -9.21
CA LYS A 5 36.72 -0.69 -8.57
C LYS A 5 37.96 -0.32 -9.39
N ALA A 6 37.81 0.04 -10.67
CA ALA A 6 38.95 0.32 -11.56
C ALA A 6 39.05 1.78 -12.01
N GLY A 7 37.93 2.50 -12.09
CA GLY A 7 37.88 3.92 -12.44
C GLY A 7 36.70 4.29 -13.35
N ILE A 8 36.47 5.60 -13.48
CA ILE A 8 35.38 6.17 -14.27
C ILE A 8 35.96 7.33 -15.08
N SER A 9 35.68 7.38 -16.39
CA SER A 9 35.99 8.53 -17.23
C SER A 9 34.77 9.06 -17.94
N THR A 10 34.72 10.37 -18.10
CA THR A 10 33.65 11.04 -18.83
C THR A 10 34.18 12.17 -19.72
N VAL A 11 33.30 12.68 -20.58
CA VAL A 11 33.46 13.97 -21.28
C VAL A 11 32.54 15.02 -20.67
N PRO A 12 32.80 16.34 -20.85
CA PRO A 12 32.06 17.43 -20.18
C PRO A 12 30.53 17.45 -20.37
N THR A 13 30.00 16.79 -21.39
CA THR A 13 28.59 16.83 -21.81
C THR A 13 27.70 15.77 -21.17
N SER A 14 28.21 14.88 -20.31
CA SER A 14 27.43 13.86 -19.63
C SER A 14 26.54 14.42 -18.52
N ASN A 15 25.36 13.83 -18.33
CA ASN A 15 24.41 14.15 -17.27
C ASN A 15 24.04 12.87 -16.48
N ILE A 16 24.32 12.84 -15.19
CA ILE A 16 24.18 11.66 -14.32
C ILE A 16 23.35 12.03 -13.11
N THR A 17 22.22 11.37 -12.88
CA THR A 17 21.41 11.52 -11.66
C THR A 17 21.69 10.35 -10.71
N GLY A 18 22.10 10.68 -9.48
CA GLY A 18 22.49 9.76 -8.42
C GLY A 18 24.01 9.71 -8.16
N ASN A 19 24.39 9.10 -7.02
CA ASN A 19 25.79 9.09 -6.56
C ASN A 19 26.75 8.31 -7.50
N ILE A 20 27.99 8.78 -7.59
CA ILE A 20 29.09 8.04 -8.24
C ILE A 20 30.20 7.72 -7.24
N GLY A 21 30.86 6.58 -7.39
CA GLY A 21 31.89 6.12 -6.46
C GLY A 21 33.00 5.32 -7.10
N VAL A 22 34.23 5.49 -6.61
CA VAL A 22 35.35 4.57 -6.91
C VAL A 22 36.00 4.05 -5.62
N SER A 23 36.19 2.73 -5.53
CA SER A 23 36.84 2.07 -4.38
C SER A 23 37.40 0.72 -4.78
N PRO A 24 38.63 0.35 -4.37
CA PRO A 24 39.45 0.98 -3.33
C PRO A 24 40.37 2.11 -3.84
N ILE A 25 40.13 2.63 -5.05
CA ILE A 25 41.00 3.61 -5.70
C ILE A 25 40.62 5.04 -5.29
N ALA A 26 41.60 5.94 -5.35
CA ALA A 26 41.43 7.37 -5.06
C ALA A 26 40.78 8.15 -6.22
N ALA A 27 40.32 9.36 -5.91
CA ALA A 27 39.54 10.23 -6.81
C ALA A 27 40.23 10.58 -8.14
N HIS A 28 41.56 10.41 -8.26
CA HIS A 28 42.26 10.60 -9.54
C HIS A 28 41.84 9.58 -10.62
N ALA A 29 41.22 8.47 -10.23
CA ALA A 29 40.62 7.52 -11.15
C ALA A 29 39.23 7.94 -11.67
N ILE A 30 38.71 9.10 -11.22
CA ILE A 30 37.53 9.77 -11.75
C ILE A 30 38.01 10.88 -12.68
N ILE A 31 38.04 10.60 -13.99
CA ILE A 31 38.70 11.43 -15.00
C ILE A 31 37.64 12.16 -15.84
N GLY A 32 37.90 13.43 -16.16
CA GLY A 32 37.02 14.23 -17.02
C GLY A 32 35.83 14.88 -16.30
N PHE A 33 35.73 14.70 -14.98
CA PHE A 33 34.77 15.39 -14.12
C PHE A 33 35.35 16.67 -13.53
N SER A 34 34.55 17.73 -13.48
CA SER A 34 34.89 18.93 -12.71
C SER A 34 34.49 18.70 -11.25
N LEU A 35 35.42 18.22 -10.43
CA LEU A 35 35.17 17.87 -9.04
C LEU A 35 35.46 19.04 -8.10
N THR A 36 34.48 19.41 -7.29
CA THR A 36 34.65 20.37 -6.18
C THR A 36 34.39 19.64 -4.87
N ALA A 37 35.42 19.47 -4.05
CA ALA A 37 35.28 18.85 -2.74
C ALA A 37 34.33 19.66 -1.85
N ASP A 38 33.54 18.96 -1.05
CA ASP A 38 32.68 19.58 -0.05
C ASP A 38 33.50 20.15 1.12
N SER A 39 32.85 20.93 2.00
CA SER A 39 33.54 21.55 3.14
C SER A 39 34.14 20.56 4.14
N THR A 40 33.63 19.33 4.18
CA THR A 40 34.12 18.26 5.06
C THR A 40 35.16 17.36 4.40
N ASN A 41 35.38 17.51 3.08
CA ASN A 41 36.23 16.65 2.27
C ASN A 41 35.81 15.17 2.30
N ALA A 42 34.56 14.88 2.69
CA ALA A 42 33.98 13.54 2.69
C ALA A 42 33.51 13.16 1.27
N PHE A 43 33.10 14.12 0.44
CA PHE A 43 32.71 13.87 -0.95
C PHE A 43 33.03 15.06 -1.84
N ALA A 44 32.78 14.92 -3.14
CA ALA A 44 32.85 16.01 -4.10
C ALA A 44 31.53 16.16 -4.86
N THR A 45 31.34 17.34 -5.45
CA THR A 45 30.23 17.66 -6.35
C THR A 45 30.76 17.86 -7.76
N SER A 46 29.90 17.67 -8.76
CA SER A 46 30.23 17.97 -10.16
C SER A 46 29.00 18.50 -10.90
N THR A 47 29.19 19.43 -11.83
CA THR A 47 28.09 19.94 -12.68
C THR A 47 27.47 18.87 -13.59
N GLN A 48 28.15 17.72 -13.71
CA GLN A 48 27.72 16.58 -14.52
C GLN A 48 26.97 15.52 -13.71
N VAL A 49 26.93 15.66 -12.38
CA VAL A 49 26.39 14.67 -11.45
C VAL A 49 25.39 15.37 -10.53
N GLU A 50 24.11 15.05 -10.69
CA GLU A 50 23.03 15.34 -9.74
C GLU A 50 23.09 14.28 -8.63
N GLY A 51 24.08 14.42 -7.75
CA GLY A 51 24.42 13.48 -6.67
C GLY A 51 25.83 13.75 -6.13
N SER A 52 26.28 12.92 -5.19
CA SER A 52 27.61 13.03 -4.59
C SER A 52 28.63 12.13 -5.27
N VAL A 53 29.87 12.62 -5.37
CA VAL A 53 31.03 11.90 -5.90
C VAL A 53 31.88 11.41 -4.74
N TYR A 54 32.11 10.10 -4.66
CA TYR A 54 32.86 9.47 -3.59
C TYR A 54 34.12 8.78 -4.10
N ALA A 55 35.18 8.79 -3.29
CA ALA A 55 36.40 8.05 -3.58
C ALA A 55 37.07 7.57 -2.29
N ALA A 56 37.85 6.49 -2.37
CA ALA A 56 38.43 5.83 -1.20
C ALA A 56 39.39 6.72 -0.38
N ASN A 57 39.90 7.82 -0.95
CA ASN A 57 40.81 8.75 -0.27
C ASN A 57 40.11 9.98 0.36
N TYR A 58 38.78 10.04 0.33
CA TYR A 58 38.02 11.09 1.03
C TYR A 58 37.86 10.78 2.52
N PHE A 59 37.47 11.79 3.28
CA PHE A 59 37.33 11.68 4.73
C PHE A 59 36.09 10.87 5.12
N MET A 60 36.07 10.40 6.37
CA MET A 60 34.93 9.65 6.89
C MET A 60 33.63 10.45 6.76
N PRO A 61 32.49 9.80 6.46
CA PRO A 61 32.27 8.33 6.47
C PRO A 61 32.56 7.61 5.13
N THR A 62 33.19 8.25 4.15
CA THR A 62 33.25 7.73 2.77
C THR A 62 34.02 6.42 2.59
N PRO A 63 35.21 6.19 3.16
CA PRO A 63 35.94 4.94 2.98
C PRO A 63 35.18 3.68 3.47
N PRO A 64 34.60 3.64 4.69
CA PRO A 64 33.82 2.47 5.12
C PRO A 64 32.54 2.30 4.29
N MET A 65 31.81 3.38 3.99
CA MET A 65 30.61 3.32 3.14
C MET A 65 30.90 2.73 1.76
N LEU A 66 31.98 3.15 1.11
CA LEU A 66 32.39 2.60 -0.19
C LEU A 66 32.89 1.16 -0.11
N THR A 67 33.42 0.74 1.04
CA THR A 67 33.82 -0.66 1.26
C THR A 67 32.57 -1.55 1.29
N THR A 68 31.54 -1.14 2.03
CA THR A 68 30.24 -1.82 2.08
C THR A 68 29.60 -1.87 0.71
N ALA A 69 29.47 -0.72 0.02
CA ALA A 69 28.84 -0.65 -1.29
C ALA A 69 29.54 -1.53 -2.35
N VAL A 70 30.87 -1.65 -2.28
CA VAL A 70 31.64 -2.56 -3.14
C VAL A 70 31.38 -4.02 -2.78
N GLY A 71 31.30 -4.36 -1.49
CA GLY A 71 30.93 -5.69 -1.04
C GLY A 71 29.55 -6.10 -1.54
N ASP A 72 28.55 -5.23 -1.38
CA ASP A 72 27.17 -5.49 -1.82
C ASP A 72 27.07 -5.63 -3.35
N MET A 73 27.83 -4.82 -4.10
CA MET A 73 27.94 -4.99 -5.55
C MET A 73 28.53 -6.35 -5.94
N GLU A 74 29.54 -6.84 -5.22
CA GLU A 74 30.14 -8.15 -5.48
C GLU A 74 29.18 -9.29 -5.16
N VAL A 75 28.42 -9.16 -4.06
CA VAL A 75 27.35 -10.08 -3.68
C VAL A 75 26.25 -10.09 -4.73
N ALA A 76 25.74 -8.93 -5.14
CA ALA A 76 24.69 -8.82 -6.15
C ALA A 76 25.08 -9.44 -7.50
N TYR A 77 26.31 -9.20 -7.96
CA TYR A 77 26.83 -9.86 -9.16
C TYR A 77 26.90 -11.39 -9.00
N THR A 78 27.39 -11.87 -7.86
CA THR A 78 27.55 -13.30 -7.60
C THR A 78 26.18 -13.98 -7.48
N ASP A 79 25.21 -13.32 -6.85
CA ASP A 79 23.82 -13.78 -6.77
C ASP A 79 23.20 -13.86 -8.17
N ALA A 80 23.24 -12.77 -8.94
CA ALA A 80 22.68 -12.73 -10.29
C ALA A 80 23.32 -13.78 -11.22
N ALA A 81 24.65 -13.93 -11.18
CA ALA A 81 25.38 -14.94 -11.95
C ALA A 81 25.09 -16.38 -11.46
N GLY A 82 24.74 -16.53 -10.18
CA GLY A 82 24.52 -17.79 -9.48
C GLY A 82 23.07 -18.26 -9.47
N ARG A 83 22.10 -17.44 -9.90
CA ARG A 83 20.68 -17.85 -9.95
C ARG A 83 20.53 -19.15 -10.75
N PRO A 84 19.98 -20.22 -10.14
CA PRO A 84 19.77 -21.50 -10.81
C PRO A 84 18.52 -21.44 -11.72
N THR A 85 18.32 -22.48 -12.54
CA THR A 85 17.08 -22.71 -13.32
C THR A 85 16.67 -21.53 -14.23
N PRO A 86 17.43 -21.24 -15.30
CA PRO A 86 17.03 -20.21 -16.26
C PRO A 86 15.74 -20.58 -17.00
N ASP A 87 14.82 -19.63 -17.07
CA ASP A 87 13.59 -19.71 -17.87
C ASP A 87 13.89 -19.70 -19.37
N HIS A 88 14.94 -18.97 -19.76
CA HIS A 88 15.36 -18.81 -21.15
C HIS A 88 16.86 -19.12 -21.31
N VAL A 89 17.22 -20.04 -22.19
CA VAL A 89 18.62 -20.44 -22.46
C VAL A 89 18.96 -20.22 -23.92
N GLU A 90 20.00 -19.45 -24.20
CA GLU A 90 20.48 -19.10 -25.55
C GLU A 90 19.37 -18.57 -26.47
N LEU A 91 18.44 -17.80 -25.89
CA LEU A 91 17.29 -17.28 -26.63
C LEU A 91 17.77 -16.46 -27.83
N PHE A 92 17.16 -16.69 -28.99
CA PHE A 92 17.53 -16.02 -30.24
C PHE A 92 19.03 -16.13 -30.61
N SER A 93 19.74 -17.14 -30.09
CA SER A 93 21.20 -17.29 -30.25
C SER A 93 21.99 -16.05 -29.78
N GLY A 94 21.47 -15.32 -28.79
CA GLY A 94 22.08 -14.11 -28.26
C GLY A 94 21.84 -12.84 -29.09
N ASP A 95 20.97 -12.86 -30.10
CA ASP A 95 20.54 -11.67 -30.83
C ASP A 95 19.14 -11.24 -30.39
N LEU A 96 19.03 -10.17 -29.58
CA LEU A 96 17.76 -9.73 -29.01
C LEU A 96 17.06 -8.65 -29.84
N GLY A 97 17.53 -8.35 -31.05
CA GLY A 97 16.99 -7.26 -31.86
C GLY A 97 15.60 -7.54 -32.41
N GLY A 98 14.67 -6.61 -32.22
CA GLY A 98 13.27 -6.72 -32.68
C GLY A 98 12.36 -7.53 -31.75
N GLU A 99 12.90 -8.07 -30.66
CA GLU A 99 12.21 -9.03 -29.81
C GLU A 99 11.52 -8.35 -28.62
N THR A 100 10.51 -9.02 -28.06
CA THR A 100 9.87 -8.66 -26.79
C THR A 100 10.25 -9.70 -25.73
N LEU A 101 10.83 -9.24 -24.63
CA LEU A 101 11.38 -10.06 -23.56
C LEU A 101 10.44 -10.04 -22.35
N GLU A 102 9.85 -11.19 -22.05
CA GLU A 102 8.93 -11.41 -20.92
C GLU A 102 9.71 -11.62 -19.60
N PRO A 103 9.06 -11.52 -18.42
CA PRO A 103 9.73 -11.69 -17.13
C PRO A 103 10.47 -13.03 -17.02
N GLY A 104 11.66 -13.04 -16.42
CA GLY A 104 12.38 -14.28 -16.16
C GLY A 104 13.91 -14.19 -16.12
N LEU A 105 14.53 -15.35 -15.90
CA LEU A 105 15.97 -15.57 -15.88
C LEU A 105 16.49 -16.06 -17.24
N TYR A 106 17.31 -15.25 -17.88
CA TYR A 106 17.91 -15.50 -19.18
C TYR A 106 19.39 -15.91 -19.02
N LYS A 107 19.83 -16.93 -19.76
CA LYS A 107 21.21 -17.43 -19.73
C LYS A 107 21.83 -17.52 -21.11
N PHE A 108 22.99 -16.87 -21.26
CA PHE A 108 23.83 -16.87 -22.45
C PHE A 108 25.27 -17.27 -22.10
N SER A 109 25.75 -18.33 -22.75
CA SER A 109 27.13 -18.82 -22.66
C SER A 109 28.09 -18.05 -23.56
N THR A 110 27.55 -17.20 -24.45
CA THR A 110 28.33 -16.37 -25.37
C THR A 110 27.92 -14.90 -25.28
N SER A 111 28.36 -14.08 -26.23
CA SER A 111 28.06 -12.64 -26.25
C SER A 111 26.63 -12.39 -26.74
N VAL A 112 25.96 -11.40 -26.16
CA VAL A 112 24.63 -10.93 -26.54
C VAL A 112 24.74 -9.64 -27.35
N LYS A 113 23.89 -9.51 -28.37
CA LYS A 113 23.79 -8.33 -29.23
C LYS A 113 22.34 -7.83 -29.25
N ILE A 114 22.20 -6.52 -29.35
CA ILE A 114 20.93 -5.83 -29.58
C ILE A 114 21.13 -4.95 -30.82
N PRO A 115 20.99 -5.51 -32.04
CA PRO A 115 21.28 -4.80 -33.29
C PRO A 115 20.15 -3.87 -33.75
N THR A 116 18.93 -4.05 -33.23
CA THR A 116 17.74 -3.24 -33.48
C THR A 116 16.89 -3.17 -32.20
N ASP A 117 15.90 -2.29 -32.16
CA ASP A 117 15.09 -2.02 -30.95
C ASP A 117 14.49 -3.30 -30.36
N CYS A 118 14.43 -3.40 -29.03
CA CYS A 118 13.77 -4.50 -28.35
C CYS A 118 12.88 -3.98 -27.22
N ASN A 119 11.89 -4.79 -26.83
CA ASN A 119 10.96 -4.47 -25.75
C ASN A 119 11.23 -5.36 -24.55
N ILE A 120 11.04 -4.82 -23.35
CA ILE A 120 10.93 -5.59 -22.11
C ILE A 120 9.51 -5.36 -21.61
N SER A 121 8.69 -6.42 -21.59
CA SER A 121 7.26 -6.36 -21.34
C SER A 121 6.91 -7.12 -20.07
N GLY A 122 6.21 -6.49 -19.14
CA GLY A 122 5.74 -7.09 -17.89
C GLY A 122 5.18 -6.06 -16.93
N SER A 123 4.76 -6.49 -15.75
CA SER A 123 4.21 -5.65 -14.69
C SER A 123 5.29 -4.95 -13.85
N PRO A 124 4.93 -3.99 -12.96
CA PRO A 124 5.89 -3.31 -12.09
C PRO A 124 6.58 -4.20 -11.04
N THR A 125 6.05 -5.40 -10.77
CA THR A 125 6.61 -6.37 -9.80
C THR A 125 7.46 -7.44 -10.47
N ASP A 126 7.40 -7.55 -11.78
CA ASP A 126 8.12 -8.56 -12.54
C ASP A 126 9.62 -8.28 -12.58
N THR A 127 10.42 -9.33 -12.73
CA THR A 127 11.89 -9.26 -12.69
C THR A 127 12.51 -9.94 -13.91
N TRP A 128 13.56 -9.32 -14.44
CA TRP A 128 14.38 -9.84 -15.53
C TRP A 128 15.83 -9.95 -15.07
N ILE A 129 16.43 -11.12 -15.22
CA ILE A 129 17.85 -11.33 -14.91
C ILE A 129 18.53 -11.92 -16.14
N PHE A 130 19.49 -11.21 -16.72
CA PHE A 130 20.27 -11.67 -17.86
C PHE A 130 21.67 -12.09 -17.42
N GLN A 131 21.97 -13.39 -17.47
CA GLN A 131 23.28 -13.98 -17.21
C GLN A 131 24.06 -14.10 -18.52
N ILE A 132 25.04 -13.22 -18.74
CA ILE A 132 25.81 -13.15 -19.98
C ILE A 132 27.29 -13.49 -19.71
N SER A 133 27.75 -14.59 -20.30
CA SER A 133 29.13 -15.05 -20.16
C SER A 133 30.11 -14.34 -21.10
N GLY A 134 29.62 -13.79 -22.20
CA GLY A 134 30.39 -12.97 -23.15
C GLY A 134 30.13 -11.47 -22.99
N ASP A 135 30.25 -10.74 -24.10
CA ASP A 135 30.03 -9.29 -24.17
C ASP A 135 28.54 -8.95 -24.37
N LEU A 136 28.12 -7.74 -24.00
CA LEU A 136 26.81 -7.19 -24.31
C LEU A 136 26.98 -5.96 -25.22
N ILE A 137 26.46 -6.03 -26.44
CA ILE A 137 26.72 -5.02 -27.48
C ILE A 137 25.40 -4.48 -28.03
N MET A 138 25.15 -3.19 -27.88
CA MET A 138 24.02 -2.49 -28.52
C MET A 138 24.48 -1.71 -29.74
N ALA A 139 23.73 -1.79 -30.84
CA ALA A 139 24.01 -1.02 -32.04
C ALA A 139 23.68 0.47 -31.86
N THR A 140 23.97 1.27 -32.88
CA THR A 140 23.71 2.72 -32.90
C THR A 140 22.21 2.98 -32.97
N ASP A 141 21.75 3.99 -32.24
CA ASP A 141 20.37 4.47 -32.13
C ASP A 141 19.35 3.43 -31.62
N THR A 142 19.81 2.26 -31.18
CA THR A 142 18.95 1.17 -30.69
C THR A 142 18.31 1.49 -29.34
N GLN A 143 17.01 1.23 -29.21
CA GLN A 143 16.23 1.51 -28.00
C GLN A 143 15.75 0.20 -27.32
N ILE A 144 15.94 0.10 -26.01
CA ILE A 144 15.20 -0.84 -25.18
C ILE A 144 13.96 -0.12 -24.63
N THR A 145 12.77 -0.60 -24.96
CA THR A 145 11.50 0.01 -24.52
C THR A 145 10.82 -0.82 -23.45
N LEU A 146 10.44 -0.20 -22.33
CA LEU A 146 9.65 -0.85 -21.30
C LEU A 146 8.16 -0.80 -21.63
N VAL A 147 7.47 -1.93 -21.56
CA VAL A 147 6.06 -2.10 -21.92
C VAL A 147 5.34 -2.80 -20.75
N GLY A 148 4.04 -2.54 -20.59
CA GLY A 148 3.20 -3.25 -19.60
C GLY A 148 3.34 -2.78 -18.15
N GLY A 149 4.17 -1.76 -17.89
CA GLY A 149 4.47 -1.30 -16.52
C GLY A 149 5.80 -1.80 -15.97
N ALA A 150 6.60 -2.51 -16.77
CA ALA A 150 7.95 -2.93 -16.42
C ALA A 150 8.79 -1.74 -15.94
N VAL A 151 9.58 -1.96 -14.88
CA VAL A 151 10.40 -0.93 -14.25
C VAL A 151 11.88 -1.28 -14.37
N ALA A 152 12.70 -0.27 -14.71
CA ALA A 152 14.14 -0.43 -14.87
C ALA A 152 14.84 -1.00 -13.62
N SER A 153 14.30 -0.80 -12.42
CA SER A 153 14.89 -1.34 -11.18
C SER A 153 14.85 -2.86 -11.08
N ASN A 154 13.93 -3.52 -11.79
CA ASN A 154 13.78 -4.97 -11.73
C ASN A 154 14.46 -5.68 -12.90
N ILE A 155 15.21 -4.94 -13.73
CA ILE A 155 15.94 -5.48 -14.87
C ILE A 155 17.42 -5.52 -14.50
N VAL A 156 18.01 -6.70 -14.46
CA VAL A 156 19.42 -6.92 -14.06
C VAL A 156 20.19 -7.55 -15.20
N TRP A 157 21.25 -6.88 -15.66
CA TRP A 157 22.19 -7.35 -16.66
C TRP A 157 23.50 -7.77 -15.99
N GLN A 158 23.69 -9.06 -15.76
CA GLN A 158 24.95 -9.60 -15.27
C GLN A 158 25.84 -9.97 -16.46
N VAL A 159 26.95 -9.23 -16.64
CA VAL A 159 27.83 -9.36 -17.80
C VAL A 159 29.26 -9.67 -17.39
N ALA A 160 29.76 -10.83 -17.80
CA ALA A 160 31.12 -11.26 -17.54
C ALA A 160 32.13 -10.65 -18.52
N GLY A 161 31.73 -10.39 -19.77
CA GLY A 161 32.50 -9.66 -20.77
C GLY A 161 32.35 -8.15 -20.64
N PHE A 162 32.61 -7.41 -21.71
CA PHE A 162 32.44 -5.95 -21.72
C PHE A 162 31.04 -5.56 -22.19
N VAL A 163 30.60 -4.37 -21.80
CA VAL A 163 29.35 -3.76 -22.26
C VAL A 163 29.71 -2.59 -23.19
N ASP A 164 29.13 -2.54 -24.39
CA ASP A 164 29.28 -1.42 -25.31
C ASP A 164 27.91 -0.96 -25.82
N VAL A 165 27.49 0.21 -25.36
CA VAL A 165 26.22 0.85 -25.72
C VAL A 165 26.50 1.85 -26.84
N GLY A 166 25.95 1.56 -28.03
CA GLY A 166 26.17 2.31 -29.27
C GLY A 166 25.82 3.80 -29.17
N VAL A 167 26.26 4.56 -30.18
CA VAL A 167 25.95 6.00 -30.29
C VAL A 167 24.44 6.18 -30.30
N GLY A 168 23.87 7.09 -29.50
CA GLY A 168 22.43 7.36 -29.48
C GLY A 168 21.53 6.25 -28.91
N ALA A 169 22.09 5.13 -28.44
CA ALA A 169 21.30 4.00 -27.95
C ALA A 169 20.78 4.22 -26.52
N SER A 170 19.56 3.75 -26.22
CA SER A 170 18.95 3.83 -24.89
C SER A 170 18.81 2.45 -24.24
N MET A 171 19.40 2.30 -23.07
CA MET A 171 19.40 1.09 -22.27
C MET A 171 18.57 1.23 -21.00
N GLU A 172 17.97 0.14 -20.53
CA GLU A 172 17.16 0.07 -19.32
C GLU A 172 17.73 -1.02 -18.38
N GLY A 173 17.89 -0.73 -17.09
CA GLY A 173 18.26 -1.73 -16.09
C GLY A 173 19.55 -1.49 -15.28
N ILE A 174 19.81 -2.40 -14.35
CA ILE A 174 21.01 -2.46 -13.50
C ILE A 174 22.08 -3.30 -14.19
N LEU A 175 23.21 -2.68 -14.54
CA LEU A 175 24.37 -3.32 -15.13
C LEU A 175 25.36 -3.78 -14.06
N LEU A 176 25.51 -5.09 -13.91
CA LEU A 176 26.51 -5.75 -13.07
C LEU A 176 27.66 -6.23 -13.96
N VAL A 177 28.72 -5.43 -14.06
CA VAL A 177 29.77 -5.58 -15.10
C VAL A 177 31.10 -6.03 -14.50
N LYS A 178 31.69 -7.09 -15.08
CA LYS A 178 33.00 -7.57 -14.63
C LYS A 178 34.17 -6.84 -15.30
N THR A 179 34.18 -6.63 -16.63
CA THR A 179 35.40 -6.21 -17.35
C THR A 179 35.50 -4.74 -17.80
N ALA A 180 34.53 -4.18 -18.52
CA ALA A 180 34.50 -2.76 -18.92
C ALA A 180 33.08 -2.38 -19.36
N ALA A 181 32.68 -1.12 -19.16
CA ALA A 181 31.41 -0.59 -19.66
C ALA A 181 31.66 0.70 -20.45
N HIS A 182 31.31 0.68 -21.74
CA HIS A 182 31.51 1.77 -22.68
C HIS A 182 30.15 2.33 -23.11
N PHE A 183 29.94 3.61 -22.85
CA PHE A 183 28.78 4.36 -23.29
C PHE A 183 29.22 5.38 -24.34
N ARG A 184 28.86 5.12 -25.60
CA ARG A 184 29.24 5.99 -26.72
C ARG A 184 28.44 7.29 -26.69
N THR A 185 28.82 8.24 -27.53
CA THR A 185 28.22 9.58 -27.57
C THR A 185 26.70 9.52 -27.74
N GLY A 186 25.99 10.23 -26.87
CA GLY A 186 24.53 10.39 -26.95
C GLY A 186 23.73 9.18 -26.48
N SER A 187 24.38 8.17 -25.89
CA SER A 187 23.66 7.04 -25.29
C SER A 187 22.91 7.46 -24.01
N SER A 188 21.94 6.67 -23.59
CA SER A 188 21.21 6.85 -22.33
C SER A 188 21.09 5.55 -21.56
N LEU A 189 20.99 5.67 -20.23
CA LEU A 189 20.70 4.57 -19.33
C LEU A 189 19.72 5.02 -18.25
N THR A 190 18.57 4.37 -18.17
CA THR A 190 17.73 4.43 -16.97
C THR A 190 18.08 3.21 -16.10
N GLY A 191 18.79 3.41 -15.00
CA GLY A 191 19.29 2.32 -14.17
C GLY A 191 20.61 2.60 -13.47
N ARG A 192 21.48 1.60 -13.32
CA ARG A 192 22.74 1.71 -12.54
C ARG A 192 23.89 1.00 -13.24
N ILE A 193 25.12 1.48 -13.05
CA ILE A 193 26.34 0.80 -13.51
C ILE A 193 27.18 0.41 -12.29
N LEU A 194 27.34 -0.89 -12.06
CA LEU A 194 28.10 -1.45 -10.93
C LEU A 194 29.21 -2.35 -11.48
N ALA A 195 30.46 -1.92 -11.32
CA ALA A 195 31.63 -2.43 -12.02
C ALA A 195 32.67 -3.05 -11.06
N GLN A 196 32.86 -4.38 -11.12
CA GLN A 196 33.76 -5.10 -10.21
C GLN A 196 35.26 -4.94 -10.54
N THR A 197 35.66 -5.18 -11.78
CA THR A 197 37.05 -4.97 -12.22
C THR A 197 37.10 -4.02 -13.41
N ALA A 198 35.98 -3.35 -13.66
CA ALA A 198 35.69 -2.66 -14.89
C ALA A 198 35.92 -1.16 -14.82
N PHE A 199 36.61 -0.65 -15.83
CA PHE A 199 36.70 0.79 -16.06
C PHE A 199 35.46 1.24 -16.83
N VAL A 200 34.85 2.34 -16.41
CA VAL A 200 33.65 2.90 -17.05
C VAL A 200 34.07 4.06 -17.95
N PHE A 201 33.75 3.97 -19.24
CA PHE A 201 34.07 5.01 -20.23
C PHE A 201 32.79 5.64 -20.77
N ILE A 202 32.69 6.97 -20.65
CA ILE A 202 31.49 7.73 -21.02
C ILE A 202 31.88 8.81 -22.02
N ILE A 203 31.35 8.72 -23.24
CA ILE A 203 31.63 9.66 -24.34
C ILE A 203 30.47 10.64 -24.57
N THR A 204 29.40 10.56 -23.77
CA THR A 204 28.31 11.52 -23.44
C THR A 204 27.11 10.65 -23.14
N ILE A 205 26.60 10.66 -21.90
CA ILE A 205 25.43 9.87 -21.50
C ILE A 205 24.38 10.72 -20.76
N VAL A 206 23.11 10.35 -20.89
CA VAL A 206 22.07 10.69 -19.90
C VAL A 206 21.81 9.46 -19.03
N LEU A 207 22.23 9.49 -17.78
CA LEU A 207 22.02 8.41 -16.82
C LEU A 207 21.03 8.84 -15.74
N ILE A 208 19.93 8.12 -15.60
CA ILE A 208 18.92 8.34 -14.55
C ILE A 208 18.95 7.13 -13.62
N ALA A 209 19.33 7.31 -12.35
CA ALA A 209 19.33 6.21 -11.40
C ALA A 209 17.91 5.62 -11.22
N GLY A 210 17.75 4.33 -11.51
CA GLY A 210 16.49 3.63 -11.27
C GLY A 210 16.08 3.69 -9.79
N VAL A 211 14.84 4.09 -9.53
CA VAL A 211 14.18 4.04 -8.22
C VAL A 211 13.80 2.59 -7.95
N SER A 212 14.27 2.00 -6.86
CA SER A 212 13.89 0.63 -6.49
C SER A 212 12.39 0.52 -6.25
N ALA A 213 11.74 -0.51 -6.82
CA ALA A 213 10.47 -0.99 -6.32
C ALA A 213 10.64 -1.43 -4.85
N ALA A 214 9.63 -1.14 -4.03
CA ALA A 214 9.62 -1.36 -2.59
C ALA A 214 10.26 -2.69 -2.16
N GLY A 215 11.41 -2.59 -1.52
CA GLY A 215 12.07 -3.65 -0.77
C GLY A 215 12.74 -2.96 0.42
N GLU A 216 12.48 -3.47 1.62
CA GLU A 216 12.88 -2.95 2.92
C GLU A 216 14.22 -2.20 2.90
N GLU A 217 14.20 -0.92 3.25
CA GLU A 217 15.39 -0.23 3.76
C GLU A 217 15.85 -1.01 5.00
N LEU A 218 16.97 -1.73 4.90
CA LEU A 218 17.67 -2.21 6.08
C LEU A 218 18.13 -1.00 6.88
N ASP A 219 17.71 -0.94 8.15
CA ASP A 219 17.97 0.13 9.11
C ASP A 219 19.41 0.66 9.05
N GLU A 220 19.57 1.95 8.71
CA GLU A 220 20.84 2.69 8.78
C GLU A 220 21.21 3.07 10.23
N ASP A 221 21.17 2.12 11.18
CA ASP A 221 21.49 2.39 12.59
C ASP A 221 22.82 1.80 13.08
N ASP A 222 23.72 1.39 12.17
CA ASP A 222 25.09 1.04 12.58
C ASP A 222 26.15 1.76 11.72
N LEU A 223 26.82 2.74 12.36
CA LEU A 223 28.08 3.45 12.01
C LEU A 223 27.99 4.93 11.53
N LEU A 224 27.65 5.81 12.48
CA LEU A 224 28.28 7.13 12.76
C LEU A 224 28.81 7.98 11.58
N VAL A 225 27.94 8.82 10.98
CA VAL A 225 28.01 10.30 10.84
C VAL A 225 26.75 10.73 10.09
N VAL A 226 25.87 11.48 10.76
CA VAL A 226 24.52 11.90 10.31
C VAL A 226 24.52 12.64 8.95
N PRO A 227 23.79 12.15 7.93
CA PRO A 227 23.06 12.97 6.97
C PRO A 227 21.59 13.07 7.40
N PRO A 228 20.85 14.13 7.00
CA PRO A 228 19.57 14.45 7.60
C PRO A 228 18.54 13.37 7.26
N ALA A 229 17.87 12.86 8.30
CA ALA A 229 16.63 12.13 8.17
C ALA A 229 15.73 12.85 7.16
N ALA A 230 15.07 12.10 6.26
CA ALA A 230 13.92 12.59 5.53
C ALA A 230 12.82 12.91 6.57
N VAL A 231 12.90 14.11 7.15
CA VAL A 231 11.93 14.57 8.13
C VAL A 231 10.63 14.75 7.36
N ARG A 232 9.67 13.84 7.58
CA ARG A 232 8.30 13.98 7.10
C ARG A 232 7.80 15.41 7.40
N PRO A 233 6.98 16.04 6.53
CA PRO A 233 6.29 17.26 6.91
C PRO A 233 5.56 16.98 8.22
N MET A 234 5.58 17.93 9.16
CA MET A 234 4.73 17.85 10.35
C MET A 234 3.30 17.53 9.88
N ALA A 235 2.66 16.53 10.49
CA ALA A 235 1.22 16.35 10.34
C ALA A 235 0.56 17.59 10.97
N VAL A 236 0.14 18.53 10.14
CA VAL A 236 -0.60 19.72 10.56
C VAL A 236 -2.07 19.32 10.56
N ASP A 237 -2.49 18.59 11.59
CA ASP A 237 -3.91 18.25 11.73
C ASP A 237 -4.65 19.31 12.53
N LEU A 238 -5.19 20.29 11.81
CA LEU A 238 -5.95 21.39 12.39
C LEU A 238 -7.46 21.13 12.42
N GLY A 239 -7.93 19.96 11.96
CA GLY A 239 -9.35 19.69 11.73
C GLY A 239 -10.07 20.68 10.80
N THR A 240 -9.35 21.65 10.21
CA THR A 240 -9.88 22.75 9.38
C THR A 240 -9.30 22.68 7.96
N ALA A 241 -10.19 22.81 6.97
CA ALA A 241 -9.88 22.96 5.56
C ALA A 241 -9.31 24.34 5.25
N ILE A 242 -9.82 25.38 5.93
CA ILE A 242 -9.38 26.76 5.77
C ILE A 242 -9.24 27.44 7.13
N LEU A 243 -8.08 28.01 7.42
CA LEU A 243 -7.85 28.83 8.60
C LEU A 243 -7.22 30.18 8.21
N SER A 244 -7.74 31.28 8.72
CA SER A 244 -7.22 32.63 8.43
C SER A 244 -7.18 33.55 9.66
N LYS A 245 -6.18 34.44 9.71
CA LYS A 245 -6.06 35.47 10.75
C LYS A 245 -6.73 36.82 10.44
N ALA A 246 -7.08 37.11 9.19
CA ALA A 246 -7.66 38.41 8.79
C ALA A 246 -9.01 38.33 8.06
N GLY A 247 -9.39 37.19 7.48
CA GLY A 247 -10.74 36.99 6.93
C GLY A 247 -10.80 35.93 5.84
N ILE A 248 -12.01 35.44 5.57
CA ILE A 248 -12.33 34.47 4.52
C ILE A 248 -13.54 35.04 3.75
N SER A 249 -13.37 35.40 2.49
CA SER A 249 -14.50 35.84 1.65
C SER A 249 -14.76 34.84 0.54
N THR A 250 -16.04 34.58 0.24
CA THR A 250 -16.48 33.78 -0.90
C THR A 250 -17.38 34.56 -1.85
N VAL A 251 -17.83 33.91 -2.92
CA VAL A 251 -19.02 34.29 -3.66
C VAL A 251 -20.06 33.18 -3.52
N PRO A 252 -21.35 33.44 -3.81
CA PRO A 252 -22.36 32.38 -3.81
C PRO A 252 -21.96 31.28 -4.81
N THR A 253 -21.90 30.00 -4.37
CA THR A 253 -21.65 28.72 -5.10
C THR A 253 -20.33 27.98 -4.82
N SER A 254 -19.48 28.42 -3.88
CA SER A 254 -18.31 27.62 -3.48
C SER A 254 -18.74 26.34 -2.73
N ASN A 255 -18.02 25.24 -2.94
CA ASN A 255 -18.22 23.97 -2.24
C ASN A 255 -16.94 23.58 -1.49
N ILE A 256 -16.99 23.66 -0.16
CA ILE A 256 -15.86 23.39 0.73
C ILE A 256 -16.18 22.17 1.58
N THR A 257 -15.33 21.16 1.55
CA THR A 257 -15.39 20.02 2.47
C THR A 257 -14.39 20.21 3.60
N GLY A 258 -14.85 20.09 4.85
CA GLY A 258 -14.08 20.32 6.06
C GLY A 258 -14.37 21.67 6.73
N ASN A 259 -13.82 21.89 7.93
CA ASN A 259 -14.14 23.06 8.74
C ASN A 259 -13.44 24.33 8.23
N ILE A 260 -14.07 25.50 8.39
CA ILE A 260 -13.41 26.79 8.12
C ILE A 260 -13.35 27.61 9.41
N GLY A 261 -12.29 28.40 9.57
CA GLY A 261 -12.03 29.14 10.81
C GLY A 261 -11.41 30.51 10.59
N VAL A 262 -11.84 31.50 11.38
CA VAL A 262 -11.11 32.77 11.52
C VAL A 262 -10.75 33.05 12.97
N SER A 263 -9.50 33.41 13.22
CA SER A 263 -9.00 33.73 14.56
C SER A 263 -7.75 34.59 14.48
N PRO A 264 -7.60 35.67 15.27
CA PRO A 264 -8.38 36.00 16.48
C PRO A 264 -9.62 36.88 16.21
N ILE A 265 -10.07 36.96 14.96
CA ILE A 265 -11.15 37.86 14.54
C ILE A 265 -12.54 37.21 14.63
N ALA A 266 -13.58 38.05 14.62
CA ALA A 266 -14.97 37.62 14.69
C ALA A 266 -15.50 37.07 13.34
N ALA A 267 -16.62 36.35 13.40
CA ALA A 267 -17.30 35.74 12.25
C ALA A 267 -17.72 36.76 11.17
N THR A 268 -17.79 38.05 11.48
CA THR A 268 -18.04 39.12 10.50
C THR A 268 -16.94 39.23 9.44
N ALA A 269 -15.77 38.65 9.68
CA ALA A 269 -14.70 38.54 8.70
C ALA A 269 -14.85 37.32 7.76
N ILE A 270 -15.89 36.49 7.97
CA ILE A 270 -16.30 35.44 7.05
C ILE A 270 -17.47 35.98 6.23
N THR A 271 -17.20 36.50 5.03
CA THR A 271 -18.22 37.18 4.21
C THR A 271 -18.78 36.27 3.12
N ASP A 272 -20.05 36.46 2.79
CA ASP A 272 -20.74 35.82 1.66
C ASP A 272 -20.99 34.29 1.79
N PHE A 273 -20.79 33.74 2.99
CA PHE A 273 -21.09 32.33 3.31
C PHE A 273 -22.53 32.08 3.77
N SER A 274 -23.34 33.12 4.01
CA SER A 274 -24.70 32.98 4.57
C SER A 274 -24.73 32.13 5.85
N LEU A 275 -23.91 32.51 6.83
CA LEU A 275 -23.71 31.74 8.06
C LEU A 275 -24.98 31.67 8.92
N THR A 276 -25.30 30.47 9.40
CA THR A 276 -26.35 30.23 10.41
C THR A 276 -25.70 29.67 11.67
N ALA A 277 -25.69 30.44 12.76
CA ALA A 277 -25.16 30.00 14.04
C ALA A 277 -25.96 28.81 14.60
N ASP A 278 -25.27 27.90 15.26
CA ASP A 278 -25.90 26.80 15.98
C ASP A 278 -26.61 27.29 17.26
N SER A 279 -27.45 26.46 17.87
CA SER A 279 -28.22 26.82 19.06
C SER A 279 -27.36 27.15 20.29
N THR A 280 -26.14 26.63 20.36
CA THR A 280 -25.17 26.92 21.44
C THR A 280 -24.28 28.12 21.13
N ASN A 281 -24.34 28.62 19.89
CA ASN A 281 -23.47 29.66 19.34
C ASN A 281 -21.97 29.29 19.45
N ALA A 282 -21.63 28.00 19.51
CA ALA A 282 -20.25 27.50 19.47
C ALA A 282 -19.71 27.46 18.03
N PHE A 283 -20.55 27.28 17.02
CA PHE A 283 -20.17 27.29 15.61
C PHE A 283 -21.31 27.80 14.71
N ALA A 284 -21.03 27.92 13.42
CA ALA A 284 -22.05 28.15 12.40
C ALA A 284 -22.00 27.11 11.29
N THR A 285 -23.07 27.08 10.50
CA THR A 285 -23.22 26.25 9.30
C THR A 285 -23.42 27.13 8.08
N SER A 286 -23.11 26.58 6.90
CA SER A 286 -23.31 27.23 5.60
C SER A 286 -23.64 26.15 4.57
N THR A 287 -24.50 26.45 3.60
CA THR A 287 -24.74 25.55 2.46
C THR A 287 -23.52 25.39 1.55
N GLN A 288 -22.52 26.27 1.68
CA GLN A 288 -21.26 26.23 0.92
C GLN A 288 -20.16 25.42 1.63
N VAL A 289 -20.40 25.01 2.89
CA VAL A 289 -19.42 24.33 3.73
C VAL A 289 -20.02 23.01 4.23
N ALA A 290 -19.55 21.90 3.67
CA ALA A 290 -19.74 20.56 4.22
C ALA A 290 -18.78 20.36 5.41
N GLY A 291 -19.07 21.07 6.51
CA GLY A 291 -18.27 21.18 7.71
C GLY A 291 -18.83 22.25 8.65
N ARG A 292 -18.11 22.57 9.72
CA ARG A 292 -18.45 23.63 10.67
C ARG A 292 -17.64 24.90 10.41
N VAL A 293 -18.27 26.03 10.68
CA VAL A 293 -17.66 27.36 10.60
C VAL A 293 -17.36 27.86 12.01
N TYR A 294 -16.11 28.20 12.27
CA TYR A 294 -15.62 28.66 13.56
C TYR A 294 -15.12 30.11 13.51
N ALA A 295 -15.34 30.86 14.58
CA ALA A 295 -14.80 32.21 14.73
C ALA A 295 -14.50 32.52 16.19
N ALA A 296 -13.57 33.45 16.45
CA ALA A 296 -13.11 33.75 17.81
C ALA A 296 -14.19 34.32 18.75
N ASN A 297 -15.30 34.85 18.21
CA ASN A 297 -16.41 35.40 19.00
C ASN A 297 -17.54 34.38 19.29
N TYR A 298 -17.37 33.11 18.92
CA TYR A 298 -18.31 32.04 19.28
C TYR A 298 -18.09 31.55 20.71
N SER A 299 -19.12 30.91 21.27
CA SER A 299 -19.15 30.34 22.60
C SER A 299 -18.13 29.21 22.76
N MET A 300 -17.77 28.90 24.01
CA MET A 300 -16.93 27.75 24.33
C MET A 300 -17.51 26.44 23.75
N PRO A 301 -16.67 25.52 23.27
CA PRO A 301 -15.20 25.46 23.41
C PRO A 301 -14.39 26.19 22.30
N THR A 302 -15.03 26.95 21.41
CA THR A 302 -14.41 27.42 20.16
C THR A 302 -13.20 28.36 20.29
N PRO A 303 -13.21 29.39 21.17
CA PRO A 303 -12.07 30.31 21.26
C PRO A 303 -10.72 29.66 21.61
N PRO A 304 -10.60 28.78 22.63
CA PRO A 304 -9.34 28.10 22.91
C PRO A 304 -8.92 27.12 21.80
N MET A 305 -9.87 26.42 21.16
CA MET A 305 -9.58 25.54 20.01
C MET A 305 -8.96 26.32 18.83
N LEU A 306 -9.54 27.47 18.48
CA LEU A 306 -9.02 28.31 17.41
C LEU A 306 -7.69 28.97 17.75
N THR A 307 -7.42 29.22 19.03
CA THR A 307 -6.12 29.73 19.49
C THR A 307 -5.03 28.67 19.29
N ALA A 308 -5.32 27.41 19.65
CA ALA A 308 -4.43 26.28 19.39
C ALA A 308 -4.21 26.10 17.87
N ALA A 309 -5.28 26.10 17.08
CA ALA A 309 -5.18 25.93 15.63
C ALA A 309 -4.33 27.02 14.94
N VAL A 310 -4.42 28.28 15.39
CA VAL A 310 -3.56 29.35 14.87
C VAL A 310 -2.10 29.17 15.29
N SER A 311 -1.86 28.72 16.53
CA SER A 311 -0.51 28.39 17.00
C SER A 311 0.12 27.28 16.16
N ASP A 312 -0.62 26.20 15.92
CA ASP A 312 -0.17 25.05 15.15
C ASP A 312 0.09 25.41 13.68
N MET A 313 -0.74 26.27 13.08
CA MET A 313 -0.48 26.85 11.76
C MET A 313 0.81 27.67 11.72
N GLU A 314 1.11 28.46 12.75
CA GLU A 314 2.34 29.26 12.83
C GLU A 314 3.58 28.38 13.02
N ILE A 315 3.46 27.33 13.84
CA ILE A 315 4.50 26.31 14.02
C ILE A 315 4.77 25.61 12.70
N ALA A 316 3.74 25.12 12.02
CA ALA A 316 3.84 24.47 10.72
C ALA A 316 4.53 25.34 9.67
N TYR A 317 4.12 26.60 9.57
CA TYR A 317 4.76 27.56 8.66
C TYR A 317 6.24 27.73 9.00
N THR A 318 6.57 27.87 10.29
CA THR A 318 7.94 28.11 10.76
C THR A 318 8.81 26.87 10.59
N ASP A 319 8.29 25.68 10.84
CA ASP A 319 8.96 24.39 10.59
C ASP A 319 9.27 24.23 9.10
N ALA A 320 8.25 24.34 8.24
CA ALA A 320 8.42 24.20 6.80
C ALA A 320 9.40 25.23 6.22
N ALA A 321 9.33 26.49 6.66
CA ALA A 321 10.27 27.55 6.25
C ALA A 321 11.69 27.35 6.84
N GLY A 322 11.77 26.71 8.00
CA GLY A 322 12.98 26.47 8.77
C GLY A 322 13.73 25.20 8.40
N ARG A 323 13.14 24.29 7.62
CA ARG A 323 13.83 23.09 7.13
C ARG A 323 15.13 23.47 6.42
N ALA A 324 16.23 22.93 6.93
CA ALA A 324 17.58 23.15 6.40
C ALA A 324 17.89 22.15 5.28
N THR A 325 19.03 22.34 4.61
CA THR A 325 19.56 21.41 3.58
C THR A 325 18.56 21.08 2.47
N PRO A 326 18.14 22.07 1.65
CA PRO A 326 17.27 21.80 0.51
C PRO A 326 17.93 20.85 -0.50
N ASP A 327 17.20 19.83 -0.93
CA ASP A 327 17.59 18.92 -2.02
C ASP A 327 17.72 19.67 -3.35
N HIS A 328 16.92 20.73 -3.49
CA HIS A 328 16.85 21.54 -4.70
C HIS A 328 16.81 23.03 -4.39
N VAL A 329 17.72 23.81 -5.00
CA VAL A 329 17.82 25.27 -4.83
C VAL A 329 17.63 25.94 -6.19
N GLU A 330 16.69 26.89 -6.28
CA GLU A 330 16.35 27.65 -7.49
C GLU A 330 16.11 26.79 -8.74
N ARG A 331 15.55 25.59 -8.54
CA ARG A 331 15.36 24.64 -9.65
C ARG A 331 14.47 25.25 -10.74
N PHE A 332 14.91 25.18 -11.99
CA PHE A 332 14.21 25.78 -13.13
C PHE A 332 13.98 27.30 -13.02
N GLU A 333 14.78 28.00 -12.20
CA GLU A 333 14.62 29.44 -11.95
C GLU A 333 13.20 29.81 -11.46
N GLY A 334 12.54 28.87 -10.76
CA GLY A 334 11.18 29.04 -10.26
C GLY A 334 10.08 28.81 -11.31
N ASP A 335 10.40 28.36 -12.53
CA ASP A 335 9.41 27.95 -13.53
C ASP A 335 9.17 26.43 -13.53
N LEU A 336 8.07 25.99 -12.91
CA LEU A 336 7.75 24.57 -12.78
C LEU A 336 6.90 24.03 -13.94
N GLY A 337 6.63 24.84 -14.98
CA GLY A 337 5.78 24.44 -16.10
C GLY A 337 6.36 23.27 -16.91
N GLY A 338 5.55 22.23 -17.11
CA GLY A 338 5.89 21.04 -17.89
C GLY A 338 6.93 20.15 -17.22
N LYS A 339 7.22 20.36 -15.93
CA LYS A 339 8.24 19.63 -15.19
C LYS A 339 7.65 18.46 -14.42
N THR A 340 8.45 17.41 -14.26
CA THR A 340 8.18 16.32 -13.31
C THR A 340 9.16 16.45 -12.14
N LEU A 341 8.64 16.47 -10.92
CA LEU A 341 9.39 16.67 -9.70
C LEU A 341 9.26 15.44 -8.79
N GLY A 342 10.40 14.88 -8.37
CA GLY A 342 10.47 13.82 -7.37
C GLY A 342 10.28 14.37 -5.95
N ARG A 343 10.21 13.48 -4.96
CA ARG A 343 10.16 13.87 -3.53
C ARG A 343 11.32 14.79 -3.16
N GLY A 344 11.12 15.68 -2.19
CA GLY A 344 12.20 16.48 -1.62
C GLY A 344 11.84 17.89 -1.18
N LEU A 345 12.85 18.57 -0.64
CA LEU A 345 12.82 19.96 -0.18
C LEU A 345 13.33 20.91 -1.27
N TYR A 346 12.42 21.72 -1.81
CA TYR A 346 12.66 22.70 -2.87
C TYR A 346 12.70 24.12 -2.30
N LYS A 347 13.79 24.87 -2.55
CA LYS A 347 13.97 26.23 -2.05
C LYS A 347 14.07 27.26 -3.17
N PHE A 348 13.26 28.31 -3.06
CA PHE A 348 13.21 29.46 -3.96
C PHE A 348 13.30 30.77 -3.16
N SER A 349 14.28 31.60 -3.51
CA SER A 349 14.47 32.95 -2.99
C SER A 349 13.60 33.98 -3.72
N THR A 350 12.98 33.60 -4.83
CA THR A 350 12.10 34.45 -5.64
C THR A 350 10.70 33.85 -5.77
N SER A 351 9.89 34.38 -6.68
CA SER A 351 8.53 33.87 -6.93
C SER A 351 8.59 32.64 -7.82
N VAL A 352 7.69 31.68 -7.57
CA VAL A 352 7.51 30.47 -8.38
C VAL A 352 6.29 30.65 -9.28
N LYS A 353 6.42 30.21 -10.53
CA LYS A 353 5.35 30.19 -11.53
C LYS A 353 5.11 28.78 -12.06
N ILE A 354 3.84 28.47 -12.34
CA ILE A 354 3.38 27.23 -12.95
C ILE A 354 2.55 27.61 -14.19
N PRO A 355 3.21 27.93 -15.32
CA PRO A 355 2.56 28.41 -16.54
C PRO A 355 1.86 27.31 -17.34
N THR A 356 2.24 26.05 -17.15
CA THR A 356 1.65 24.84 -17.74
C THR A 356 1.64 23.72 -16.70
N ASP A 357 0.99 22.60 -17.01
CA ASP A 357 0.90 21.43 -16.11
C ASP A 357 2.24 21.01 -15.52
N CYS A 358 2.23 20.62 -14.25
CA CYS A 358 3.39 20.22 -13.47
C CYS A 358 3.07 18.89 -12.79
N THR A 359 4.00 17.94 -12.81
CA THR A 359 3.80 16.58 -12.31
C THR A 359 4.63 16.35 -11.06
N LEU A 360 4.02 15.83 -10.00
CA LEU A 360 4.69 15.34 -8.80
C LEU A 360 4.65 13.81 -8.81
N SER A 361 5.81 13.17 -8.74
CA SER A 361 5.98 11.73 -8.92
C SER A 361 6.73 11.12 -7.74
N GLY A 362 6.06 10.24 -7.01
CA GLY A 362 6.61 9.52 -5.86
C GLY A 362 5.57 8.61 -5.23
N GLY A 363 5.96 7.80 -4.25
CA GLY A 363 5.09 6.88 -3.53
C GLY A 363 4.15 7.55 -2.52
N PRO A 364 3.28 6.77 -1.85
CA PRO A 364 2.29 7.27 -0.89
C PRO A 364 2.90 7.86 0.39
N ASP A 365 4.15 7.52 0.71
CA ASP A 365 4.91 8.07 1.84
C ASP A 365 5.86 9.21 1.43
N ASP A 366 6.01 9.48 0.14
CA ASP A 366 6.91 10.50 -0.37
C ASP A 366 6.37 11.89 -0.08
N THR A 367 7.29 12.84 0.13
CA THR A 367 6.95 14.18 0.61
C THR A 367 7.60 15.26 -0.23
N TRP A 368 6.86 16.35 -0.42
CA TRP A 368 7.31 17.54 -1.15
C TRP A 368 7.15 18.75 -0.26
N ILE A 369 8.24 19.49 -0.05
CA ILE A 369 8.20 20.75 0.68
C ILE A 369 8.75 21.84 -0.23
N PHE A 370 7.91 22.80 -0.60
CA PHE A 370 8.30 23.96 -1.40
C PHE A 370 8.42 25.20 -0.50
N GLN A 371 9.65 25.66 -0.28
CA GLN A 371 9.98 26.90 0.41
C GLN A 371 10.08 28.06 -0.60
N ILE A 372 9.09 28.95 -0.62
CA ILE A 372 8.98 30.03 -1.60
C ILE A 372 9.03 31.37 -0.89
N SER A 373 10.07 32.16 -1.15
CA SER A 373 10.24 33.49 -0.55
C SER A 373 9.38 34.56 -1.24
N GLY A 374 9.07 34.37 -2.53
CA GLY A 374 8.19 35.23 -3.32
C GLY A 374 6.74 34.74 -3.34
N ASN A 375 6.03 35.04 -4.43
CA ASN A 375 4.67 34.55 -4.68
C ASN A 375 4.68 33.17 -5.34
N LEU A 376 3.59 32.42 -5.21
CA LEU A 376 3.30 31.22 -6.01
C LEU A 376 2.17 31.55 -6.98
N ILE A 377 2.41 31.43 -8.28
CA ILE A 377 1.47 31.86 -9.33
C ILE A 377 1.20 30.70 -10.29
N MET A 378 -0.05 30.28 -10.39
CA MET A 378 -0.49 29.20 -11.28
C MET A 378 -1.39 29.77 -12.37
N ALA A 379 -1.12 29.39 -13.63
CA ALA A 379 -1.84 29.93 -14.78
C ALA A 379 -3.26 29.35 -14.92
N THR A 380 -3.99 29.77 -15.94
CA THR A 380 -5.36 29.30 -16.22
C THR A 380 -5.33 27.87 -16.78
N ASP A 381 -6.29 27.04 -16.36
CA ASP A 381 -6.50 25.64 -16.78
C ASP A 381 -5.29 24.69 -16.56
N THR A 382 -4.30 25.12 -15.77
CA THR A 382 -3.13 24.29 -15.45
C THR A 382 -3.41 23.32 -14.31
N LYS A 383 -2.68 22.20 -14.28
CA LYS A 383 -2.84 21.16 -13.25
C LYS A 383 -1.53 20.83 -12.53
N ILE A 384 -1.63 20.56 -11.24
CA ILE A 384 -0.66 19.72 -10.53
C ILE A 384 -1.13 18.27 -10.66
N ILE A 385 -0.33 17.42 -11.28
CA ILE A 385 -0.66 16.03 -11.57
C ILE A 385 0.12 15.14 -10.60
N LEU A 386 -0.57 14.31 -9.82
CA LEU A 386 0.05 13.34 -8.92
C LEU A 386 0.13 11.98 -9.62
N ILE A 387 1.31 11.37 -9.62
CA ILE A 387 1.53 10.03 -10.20
C ILE A 387 2.34 9.16 -9.25
N ASN A 388 2.35 7.84 -9.52
CA ASN A 388 3.15 6.83 -8.79
C ASN A 388 2.82 6.65 -7.31
N GLY A 389 1.63 7.07 -6.88
CA GLY A 389 1.16 6.97 -5.49
C GLY A 389 1.28 8.25 -4.69
N ALA A 390 1.75 9.35 -5.28
CA ALA A 390 1.86 10.64 -4.60
C ALA A 390 0.49 11.09 -4.08
N VAL A 391 0.45 11.50 -2.80
CA VAL A 391 -0.78 11.95 -2.13
C VAL A 391 -0.71 13.43 -1.77
N ALA A 392 -1.82 14.14 -1.93
CA ALA A 392 -1.93 15.57 -1.65
C ALA A 392 -1.54 15.93 -0.20
N SER A 393 -1.83 15.05 0.77
CA SER A 393 -1.50 15.26 2.19
C SER A 393 0.00 15.40 2.46
N ASN A 394 0.86 14.90 1.57
CA ASN A 394 2.31 14.95 1.75
C ASN A 394 2.99 16.09 0.98
N ILE A 395 2.20 16.97 0.35
CA ILE A 395 2.69 18.09 -0.44
C ILE A 395 2.46 19.37 0.35
N VAL A 396 3.53 20.08 0.69
CA VAL A 396 3.50 21.31 1.48
C VAL A 396 4.07 22.47 0.68
N TRP A 397 3.29 23.53 0.53
CA TRP A 397 3.69 24.78 -0.10
C TRP A 397 3.82 25.88 0.96
N GLN A 398 5.04 26.14 1.39
CA GLN A 398 5.34 27.24 2.29
C GLN A 398 5.65 28.50 1.46
N VAL A 399 4.78 29.50 1.54
CA VAL A 399 4.84 30.71 0.69
C VAL A 399 4.90 31.97 1.54
N ALA A 400 6.02 32.70 1.48
CA ALA A 400 6.19 33.97 2.20
C ALA A 400 5.50 35.16 1.50
N GLY A 401 5.25 35.04 0.20
CA GLY A 401 4.40 35.96 -0.57
C GLY A 401 2.94 35.54 -0.58
N SER A 402 2.24 35.92 -1.66
CA SER A 402 0.85 35.53 -1.92
C SER A 402 0.79 34.30 -2.83
N VAL A 403 -0.32 33.56 -2.75
CA VAL A 403 -0.65 32.47 -3.69
C VAL A 403 -1.77 32.94 -4.61
N GLU A 404 -1.58 32.77 -5.93
CA GLU A 404 -2.58 33.07 -6.94
C GLU A 404 -2.81 31.84 -7.83
N VAL A 405 -4.02 31.28 -7.77
CA VAL A 405 -4.45 30.14 -8.58
C VAL A 405 -5.38 30.61 -9.69
N GLY A 406 -4.99 30.35 -10.94
CA GLY A 406 -5.67 30.77 -12.15
C GLY A 406 -7.08 30.18 -12.31
N THR A 407 -7.86 30.71 -13.25
CA THR A 407 -9.18 30.19 -13.60
C THR A 407 -9.07 28.73 -14.05
N GLY A 408 -9.96 27.83 -13.60
CA GLY A 408 -9.96 26.42 -14.02
C GLY A 408 -8.78 25.56 -13.55
N ALA A 409 -7.84 26.11 -12.78
CA ALA A 409 -6.62 25.42 -12.38
C ALA A 409 -6.84 24.42 -11.24
N VAL A 410 -6.13 23.28 -11.27
CA VAL A 410 -6.22 22.19 -10.28
C VAL A 410 -4.96 22.17 -9.40
N MET A 411 -5.10 22.57 -8.15
CA MET A 411 -4.01 22.63 -7.17
C MET A 411 -4.05 21.42 -6.22
N GLU A 412 -2.89 20.95 -5.79
CA GLU A 412 -2.72 19.80 -4.88
C GLU A 412 -1.83 20.21 -3.69
N GLY A 413 -2.23 19.87 -2.48
CA GLY A 413 -1.40 20.00 -1.27
C GLY A 413 -1.86 21.01 -0.22
N ILE A 414 -1.05 21.16 0.83
CA ILE A 414 -1.25 22.05 1.97
C ILE A 414 -0.57 23.39 1.68
N LEU A 415 -1.35 24.47 1.61
CA LEU A 415 -0.86 25.83 1.43
C LEU A 415 -0.64 26.52 2.78
N LEU A 416 0.63 26.75 3.14
CA LEU A 416 1.06 27.55 4.29
C LEU A 416 1.45 28.96 3.80
N VAL A 417 0.52 29.92 3.89
CA VAL A 417 0.64 31.21 3.20
C VAL A 417 0.80 32.36 4.20
N LYS A 418 1.87 33.14 4.06
CA LYS A 418 2.13 34.28 4.94
C LYS A 418 1.27 35.50 4.59
N LYS A 419 1.05 35.75 3.30
CA LYS A 419 0.18 36.84 2.82
C LYS A 419 -1.20 36.30 2.46
N ALA A 420 -1.71 36.62 1.27
CA ALA A 420 -3.02 36.22 0.83
C ALA A 420 -2.96 35.03 -0.12
N ALA A 421 -3.94 34.15 -0.03
CA ALA A 421 -4.21 33.17 -1.07
C ALA A 421 -5.48 33.56 -1.84
N THR A 422 -5.41 33.46 -3.16
CA THR A 422 -6.46 33.89 -4.08
C THR A 422 -6.70 32.79 -5.11
N PHE A 423 -7.92 32.30 -5.15
CA PHE A 423 -8.38 31.30 -6.11
C PHE A 423 -9.43 31.91 -7.02
N ARG A 424 -9.25 31.74 -8.34
CA ARG A 424 -10.14 32.28 -9.37
C ARG A 424 -11.22 31.27 -9.78
N THR A 425 -12.20 31.74 -10.56
CA THR A 425 -13.36 30.95 -11.02
C THR A 425 -12.97 29.57 -11.53
N GLY A 426 -13.65 28.53 -11.04
CA GLY A 426 -13.50 27.16 -11.53
C GLY A 426 -12.20 26.46 -11.11
N SER A 427 -11.35 27.11 -10.31
CA SER A 427 -10.19 26.43 -9.73
C SER A 427 -10.61 25.43 -8.63
N SER A 428 -9.78 24.43 -8.39
CA SER A 428 -9.97 23.43 -7.34
C SER A 428 -8.71 23.23 -6.52
N LEU A 429 -8.89 22.78 -5.28
CA LEU A 429 -7.80 22.36 -4.40
C LEU A 429 -8.17 21.06 -3.71
N THR A 430 -7.30 20.06 -3.82
CA THR A 430 -7.27 18.91 -2.91
C THR A 430 -6.19 19.18 -1.86
N GLY A 431 -6.59 19.46 -0.62
CA GLY A 431 -5.65 19.85 0.44
C GLY A 431 -6.22 20.91 1.40
N ARG A 432 -5.35 21.76 1.96
CA ARG A 432 -5.73 22.74 3.01
C ARG A 432 -5.15 24.12 2.73
N ILE A 433 -5.80 25.16 3.24
CA ILE A 433 -5.33 26.55 3.13
C ILE A 433 -5.19 27.19 4.51
N LEU A 434 -3.97 27.58 4.86
CA LEU A 434 -3.61 28.12 6.16
C LEU A 434 -2.92 29.47 5.97
N ALA A 435 -3.66 30.57 6.19
CA ALA A 435 -3.24 31.92 5.81
C ALA A 435 -3.06 32.86 7.01
N GLN A 436 -1.88 33.47 7.14
CA GLN A 436 -1.57 34.38 8.27
C GLN A 436 -2.10 35.81 8.11
N THR A 437 -2.60 36.20 6.94
CA THR A 437 -3.30 37.49 6.76
C THR A 437 -4.70 37.24 6.23
N ALA A 438 -5.05 37.61 5.00
CA ALA A 438 -6.40 37.48 4.47
C ALA A 438 -6.51 36.36 3.44
N PHE A 439 -7.66 35.71 3.37
CA PHE A 439 -7.99 34.75 2.33
C PHE A 439 -9.21 35.22 1.54
N VAL A 440 -9.09 35.24 0.21
CA VAL A 440 -10.10 35.78 -0.69
C VAL A 440 -10.37 34.78 -1.81
N PHE A 441 -11.57 34.24 -1.87
CA PHE A 441 -12.05 33.58 -3.08
C PHE A 441 -12.59 34.63 -4.05
N ILE A 442 -12.23 34.51 -5.34
CA ILE A 442 -12.68 35.46 -6.37
C ILE A 442 -13.85 34.93 -7.20
N ILE A 443 -14.13 33.60 -7.30
CA ILE A 443 -15.44 32.97 -7.60
C ILE A 443 -15.34 31.40 -7.62
N THR A 444 -16.48 30.68 -7.50
CA THR A 444 -16.77 29.21 -7.56
C THR A 444 -15.57 28.25 -7.53
N ILE A 445 -15.40 27.53 -6.42
CA ILE A 445 -14.33 26.55 -6.20
C ILE A 445 -14.90 25.26 -5.60
N VAL A 446 -14.28 24.13 -5.94
CA VAL A 446 -14.40 22.87 -5.20
C VAL A 446 -13.12 22.70 -4.38
N LEU A 447 -13.24 22.79 -3.06
CA LEU A 447 -12.14 22.52 -2.12
C LEU A 447 -12.46 21.23 -1.38
N ILE A 448 -11.63 20.21 -1.59
CA ILE A 448 -11.71 18.93 -0.90
C ILE A 448 -10.57 18.91 0.12
N ALA A 449 -10.89 19.02 1.41
CA ALA A 449 -9.86 18.81 2.44
C ALA A 449 -9.27 17.41 2.27
N GLY A 450 -7.95 17.35 2.09
CA GLY A 450 -7.23 16.08 2.19
C GLY A 450 -7.50 15.49 3.58
N VAL A 451 -8.03 14.27 3.63
CA VAL A 451 -8.22 13.51 4.85
C VAL A 451 -6.83 13.17 5.42
N SER A 452 -6.35 13.98 6.36
CA SER A 452 -5.27 13.54 7.24
C SER A 452 -5.92 12.83 8.43
N ALA A 453 -5.46 11.63 8.73
CA ALA A 453 -5.74 10.94 9.98
C ALA A 453 -5.50 11.90 11.16
N ALA A 454 -6.50 12.04 12.05
CA ALA A 454 -6.34 12.80 13.28
C ALA A 454 -5.71 11.94 14.38
N GLY A 455 -4.88 12.56 15.23
CA GLY A 455 -4.16 11.89 16.31
C GLY A 455 -2.74 11.39 15.95
N PRO A 456 -2.04 10.75 16.91
CA PRO A 456 -0.67 10.28 16.72
C PRO A 456 -0.59 9.16 15.69
N LYS A 457 0.58 8.94 15.05
CA LYS A 457 0.79 7.79 14.17
C LYS A 457 0.39 6.48 14.89
N ALA A 458 -0.29 5.57 14.21
CA ALA A 458 -0.58 4.23 14.73
C ALA A 458 0.67 3.56 15.33
N VAL A 459 0.47 2.74 16.36
CA VAL A 459 1.54 1.94 16.97
C VAL A 459 1.70 0.68 16.12
N ASP A 460 2.92 0.41 15.66
CA ASP A 460 3.21 -0.80 14.90
C ASP A 460 3.33 -1.98 15.87
N LEU A 461 2.50 -3.00 15.64
CA LEU A 461 2.52 -4.24 16.43
C LEU A 461 3.44 -5.30 15.84
N GLY A 462 3.97 -5.09 14.62
CA GLY A 462 4.74 -6.10 13.91
C GLY A 462 4.03 -7.46 13.87
N THR A 463 4.78 -8.53 14.11
CA THR A 463 4.24 -9.90 14.17
C THR A 463 3.38 -10.17 15.41
N ALA A 464 3.43 -9.30 16.45
CA ALA A 464 2.54 -9.42 17.61
C ALA A 464 1.06 -9.21 17.22
N GLY A 465 0.78 -8.41 16.18
CA GLY A 465 -0.58 -8.16 15.69
C GLY A 465 -1.29 -9.40 15.11
N THR A 466 -0.58 -10.53 14.96
CA THR A 466 -1.17 -11.81 14.54
C THR A 466 -1.81 -12.60 15.71
N PHE A 467 -1.67 -12.12 16.94
CA PHE A 467 -2.18 -12.74 18.16
C PHE A 467 -3.29 -11.90 18.80
N ALA A 468 -4.42 -12.53 19.09
CA ALA A 468 -5.45 -11.95 19.95
C ALA A 468 -4.97 -11.84 21.41
N ILE A 469 -4.13 -12.76 21.87
CA ILE A 469 -3.49 -12.70 23.20
C ILE A 469 -2.05 -13.21 23.11
N LEU A 470 -1.08 -12.35 23.41
CA LEU A 470 0.34 -12.72 23.53
C LEU A 470 0.85 -12.39 24.94
N SER A 471 1.52 -13.33 25.60
CA SER A 471 1.95 -13.16 27.00
C SER A 471 3.33 -13.76 27.28
N LYS A 472 4.12 -13.06 28.10
CA LYS A 472 5.41 -13.55 28.61
C LYS A 472 5.31 -14.41 29.86
N ALA A 473 4.21 -14.33 30.60
CA ALA A 473 4.08 -14.94 31.93
C ALA A 473 3.12 -16.13 31.97
N GLY A 474 2.06 -16.09 31.16
CA GLY A 474 1.03 -17.12 31.12
C GLY A 474 -0.34 -16.55 30.75
N ILE A 475 -1.27 -17.45 30.43
CA ILE A 475 -2.66 -17.15 30.10
C ILE A 475 -3.51 -18.15 30.87
N SER A 476 -4.54 -17.67 31.57
CA SER A 476 -5.45 -18.57 32.29
C SER A 476 -6.90 -18.21 32.00
N THR A 477 -7.74 -19.24 32.00
CA THR A 477 -9.18 -19.09 31.80
C THR A 477 -9.98 -19.92 32.79
N VAL A 478 -11.21 -19.51 33.04
CA VAL A 478 -12.28 -20.39 33.53
C VAL A 478 -13.08 -20.94 32.34
N PRO A 479 -13.83 -22.05 32.48
CA PRO A 479 -14.72 -22.52 31.42
C PRO A 479 -15.70 -21.43 30.98
N THR A 480 -16.04 -21.43 29.68
CA THR A 480 -16.94 -20.51 28.92
C THR A 480 -16.33 -19.28 28.24
N SER A 481 -15.01 -19.07 28.28
CA SER A 481 -14.38 -18.04 27.43
C SER A 481 -14.50 -18.36 25.94
N ASN A 482 -14.72 -17.34 25.12
CA ASN A 482 -14.73 -17.40 23.66
C ASN A 482 -13.73 -16.39 23.11
N ILE A 483 -12.63 -16.87 22.56
CA ILE A 483 -11.54 -16.06 22.02
C ILE A 483 -11.48 -16.30 20.52
N THR A 484 -11.50 -15.25 19.71
CA THR A 484 -11.29 -15.35 18.26
C THR A 484 -9.92 -14.77 17.92
N GLY A 485 -9.10 -15.54 17.21
CA GLY A 485 -7.70 -15.24 16.92
C GLY A 485 -6.70 -16.10 17.70
N ASN A 486 -5.42 -15.95 17.38
CA ASN A 486 -4.36 -16.79 17.95
C ASN A 486 -4.03 -16.37 19.38
N ILE A 487 -3.63 -17.33 20.22
CA ILE A 487 -3.05 -17.04 21.54
C ILE A 487 -1.64 -17.62 21.64
N GLY A 488 -0.74 -16.93 22.35
CA GLY A 488 0.66 -17.29 22.43
C GLY A 488 1.28 -17.05 23.80
N VAL A 489 2.13 -17.97 24.26
CA VAL A 489 3.02 -17.73 25.40
C VAL A 489 4.49 -17.97 25.02
N SER A 490 5.36 -17.01 25.36
CA SER A 490 6.80 -17.11 25.14
C SER A 490 7.57 -16.16 26.05
N PRO A 491 8.69 -16.57 26.66
CA PRO A 491 9.48 -17.78 26.38
C PRO A 491 9.00 -19.03 27.14
N ILE A 492 7.82 -18.98 27.77
CA ILE A 492 7.33 -20.07 28.62
C ILE A 492 6.62 -21.16 27.79
N ALA A 493 6.63 -22.38 28.30
CA ALA A 493 5.98 -23.54 27.68
C ALA A 493 4.45 -23.59 27.89
N ALA A 494 3.77 -24.45 27.13
CA ALA A 494 2.30 -24.55 27.06
C ALA A 494 1.60 -24.83 28.40
N HIS A 495 2.32 -25.33 29.42
CA HIS A 495 1.75 -25.53 30.76
C HIS A 495 1.37 -24.22 31.47
N ALA A 496 1.88 -23.07 30.98
CA ALA A 496 1.47 -21.74 31.43
C ALA A 496 0.15 -21.26 30.79
N ILE A 497 -0.43 -22.05 29.88
CA ILE A 497 -1.78 -21.85 29.35
C ILE A 497 -2.72 -22.76 30.15
N ILE A 498 -3.40 -22.19 31.14
CA ILE A 498 -4.15 -22.92 32.17
C ILE A 498 -5.66 -22.80 31.92
N GLY A 499 -6.38 -23.91 32.06
CA GLY A 499 -7.85 -23.93 31.92
C GLY A 499 -8.34 -24.14 30.49
N PHE A 500 -7.44 -24.14 29.51
CA PHE A 500 -7.73 -24.49 28.12
C PHE A 500 -7.57 -26.01 27.92
N SER A 501 -8.59 -26.66 27.36
CA SER A 501 -8.48 -28.06 26.94
C SER A 501 -7.69 -28.13 25.63
N LEU A 502 -6.35 -28.11 25.74
CA LEU A 502 -5.46 -28.06 24.58
C LEU A 502 -5.33 -29.41 23.88
N THR A 503 -5.53 -29.43 22.58
CA THR A 503 -5.26 -30.58 21.71
C THR A 503 -4.19 -30.20 20.71
N ALA A 504 -3.00 -30.82 20.80
CA ALA A 504 -1.92 -30.58 19.86
C ALA A 504 -2.31 -30.98 18.43
N ASP A 505 -1.91 -30.19 17.46
CA ASP A 505 -1.99 -30.56 16.05
C ASP A 505 -1.05 -31.75 15.73
N SER A 506 -1.33 -32.43 14.62
CA SER A 506 -0.55 -33.52 14.04
C SER A 506 0.96 -33.22 13.88
N THR A 507 1.33 -31.97 13.63
CA THR A 507 2.73 -31.52 13.52
C THR A 507 3.34 -31.13 14.85
N ASN A 508 2.52 -30.98 15.90
CA ASN A 508 2.90 -30.47 17.21
C ASN A 508 3.54 -29.06 17.18
N ALA A 509 3.31 -28.29 16.10
CA ALA A 509 3.71 -26.89 15.98
C ALA A 509 2.77 -25.95 16.75
N PHE A 510 1.50 -26.31 16.91
CA PHE A 510 0.51 -25.56 17.68
C PHE A 510 -0.52 -26.50 18.31
N ALA A 511 -1.42 -25.96 19.13
CA ALA A 511 -2.57 -26.66 19.67
C ALA A 511 -3.87 -25.92 19.36
N THR A 512 -5.00 -26.60 19.55
CA THR A 512 -6.35 -26.04 19.41
C THR A 512 -7.09 -26.17 20.74
N SER A 513 -8.13 -25.35 20.94
CA SER A 513 -9.03 -25.45 22.08
C SER A 513 -10.44 -25.05 21.67
N THR A 514 -11.47 -25.66 22.27
CA THR A 514 -12.88 -25.30 21.99
C THR A 514 -13.24 -23.86 22.40
N GLN A 515 -12.38 -23.22 23.19
CA GLN A 515 -12.54 -21.83 23.65
C GLN A 515 -11.81 -20.82 22.76
N VAL A 516 -11.06 -21.30 21.77
CA VAL A 516 -10.20 -20.48 20.89
C VAL A 516 -10.53 -20.81 19.45
N GLU A 517 -11.12 -19.87 18.74
CA GLU A 517 -11.28 -19.86 17.29
C GLU A 517 -9.98 -19.30 16.67
N GLY A 518 -8.95 -20.15 16.68
CA GLY A 518 -7.58 -19.81 16.29
C GLY A 518 -6.59 -20.86 16.80
N SER A 519 -5.30 -20.61 16.57
CA SER A 519 -4.23 -21.50 17.01
C SER A 519 -3.63 -21.06 18.36
N VAL A 520 -3.31 -22.04 19.20
CA VAL A 520 -2.64 -21.86 20.48
C VAL A 520 -1.17 -22.20 20.32
N TYR A 521 -0.29 -21.23 20.60
CA TYR A 521 1.15 -21.37 20.43
C TYR A 521 1.89 -21.29 21.77
N ALA A 522 2.98 -22.03 21.91
CA ALA A 522 3.86 -21.99 23.07
C ALA A 522 5.31 -22.28 22.70
N ALA A 523 6.26 -21.77 23.50
CA ALA A 523 7.68 -21.85 23.20
C ALA A 523 8.27 -23.28 23.12
N ASN A 524 7.58 -24.30 23.65
CA ASN A 524 8.01 -25.70 23.61
C ASN A 524 7.39 -26.52 22.49
N TYR A 525 6.63 -25.90 21.58
CA TYR A 525 6.13 -26.55 20.37
C TYR A 525 7.19 -26.63 19.26
N PHE A 526 6.90 -27.44 18.24
CA PHE A 526 7.86 -27.73 17.18
C PHE A 526 8.01 -26.54 16.22
N MET A 527 9.11 -26.57 15.44
CA MET A 527 9.36 -25.54 14.42
C MET A 527 8.18 -25.46 13.44
N PRO A 528 7.79 -24.24 13.02
CA PRO A 528 8.51 -22.96 13.18
C PRO A 528 8.13 -22.12 14.42
N THR A 529 7.40 -22.67 15.39
CA THR A 529 6.74 -21.88 16.46
C THR A 529 7.67 -21.10 17.40
N PRO A 530 8.78 -21.67 17.94
CA PRO A 530 9.63 -20.94 18.88
C PRO A 530 10.31 -19.68 18.32
N PRO A 531 10.90 -19.65 17.11
CA PRO A 531 11.44 -18.41 16.54
C PRO A 531 10.32 -17.40 16.23
N MET A 532 9.17 -17.83 15.69
CA MET A 532 8.01 -16.94 15.45
C MET A 532 7.55 -16.23 16.72
N LEU A 533 7.42 -16.97 17.83
CA LEU A 533 7.04 -16.40 19.12
C LEU A 533 8.13 -15.51 19.75
N THR A 534 9.40 -15.75 19.42
CA THR A 534 10.50 -14.89 19.88
C THR A 534 10.40 -13.53 19.21
N THR A 535 10.17 -13.51 17.90
CA THR A 535 9.95 -12.28 17.13
C THR A 535 8.69 -11.55 17.60
N ALA A 536 7.55 -12.24 17.72
CA ALA A 536 6.30 -11.63 18.15
C ALA A 536 6.37 -11.01 19.55
N VAL A 537 7.09 -11.64 20.49
CA VAL A 537 7.32 -11.04 21.81
C VAL A 537 8.24 -9.82 21.74
N GLY A 538 9.25 -9.84 20.86
CA GLY A 538 10.11 -8.68 20.59
C GLY A 538 9.30 -7.49 20.05
N ASP A 539 8.47 -7.73 19.04
CA ASP A 539 7.62 -6.69 18.43
C ASP A 539 6.61 -6.13 19.43
N MET A 540 6.03 -6.97 20.29
CA MET A 540 5.14 -6.53 21.38
C MET A 540 5.87 -5.61 22.38
N GLU A 541 7.13 -5.89 22.71
CA GLU A 541 7.93 -5.03 23.60
C GLU A 541 8.30 -3.70 22.95
N VAL A 542 8.58 -3.72 21.63
CA VAL A 542 8.81 -2.53 20.82
C VAL A 542 7.55 -1.68 20.79
N ALA A 543 6.40 -2.27 20.48
CA ALA A 543 5.10 -1.59 20.47
C ALA A 543 4.76 -0.94 21.82
N TYR A 544 4.98 -1.65 22.93
CA TYR A 544 4.79 -1.10 24.27
C TYR A 544 5.69 0.12 24.52
N THR A 545 6.96 0.01 24.15
CA THR A 545 7.96 1.06 24.37
C THR A 545 7.69 2.28 23.48
N ASP A 546 7.29 2.07 22.22
CA ASP A 546 6.86 3.11 21.29
C ASP A 546 5.65 3.87 21.83
N ALA A 547 4.57 3.15 22.18
CA ALA A 547 3.36 3.75 22.73
C ALA A 547 3.63 4.56 24.01
N ALA A 548 4.41 4.00 24.93
CA ALA A 548 4.80 4.67 26.18
C ALA A 548 5.75 5.87 25.95
N GLY A 549 6.53 5.82 24.86
CA GLY A 549 7.56 6.78 24.50
C GLY A 549 7.08 7.92 23.61
N ARG A 550 5.85 7.89 23.07
CA ARG A 550 5.33 8.96 22.21
C ARG A 550 5.43 10.34 22.91
N PRO A 551 6.10 11.32 22.28
CA PRO A 551 6.26 12.65 22.85
C PRO A 551 5.01 13.51 22.64
N THR A 552 4.95 14.67 23.28
CA THR A 552 3.94 15.73 23.06
C THR A 552 2.48 15.26 23.18
N PRO A 553 1.99 14.93 24.40
CA PRO A 553 0.59 14.58 24.60
C PRO A 553 -0.35 15.74 24.28
N ASP A 554 -1.40 15.46 23.52
CA ASP A 554 -2.52 16.39 23.26
C ASP A 554 -3.33 16.63 24.54
N HIS A 555 -3.40 15.62 25.40
CA HIS A 555 -4.16 15.64 26.64
C HIS A 555 -3.33 15.11 27.81
N VAL A 556 -3.22 15.90 28.89
CA VAL A 556 -2.49 15.55 30.11
C VAL A 556 -3.45 15.56 31.29
N GLU A 557 -3.52 14.44 32.02
CA GLU A 557 -4.38 14.26 33.20
C GLU A 557 -5.85 14.63 32.94
N LEU A 558 -6.34 14.33 31.74
CA LEU A 558 -7.70 14.70 31.34
C LEU A 558 -8.72 14.12 32.32
N PHE A 559 -9.66 14.94 32.76
CA PHE A 559 -10.67 14.57 33.75
C PHE A 559 -10.10 13.97 35.06
N SER A 560 -8.83 14.25 35.39
CA SER A 560 -8.13 13.64 36.53
C SER A 560 -8.13 12.10 36.50
N GLY A 561 -8.13 11.51 35.31
CA GLY A 561 -8.13 10.06 35.12
C GLY A 561 -9.49 9.38 35.25
N ASP A 562 -10.59 10.13 35.38
CA ASP A 562 -11.95 9.58 35.35
C ASP A 562 -12.59 9.84 33.97
N LEU A 563 -12.70 8.82 33.13
CA LEU A 563 -13.20 8.95 31.76
C LEU A 563 -14.70 8.65 31.63
N GLY A 564 -15.42 8.48 32.74
CA GLY A 564 -16.84 8.09 32.71
C GLY A 564 -17.75 9.19 32.17
N GLY A 565 -18.61 8.85 31.21
CA GLY A 565 -19.57 9.77 30.59
C GLY A 565 -19.01 10.65 29.47
N GLU A 566 -17.71 10.54 29.21
CA GLU A 566 -16.98 11.46 28.32
C GLU A 566 -16.94 10.96 26.87
N THR A 567 -16.67 11.89 25.94
CA THR A 567 -16.39 11.58 24.53
C THR A 567 -14.96 11.98 24.20
N LEU A 568 -14.15 11.01 23.79
CA LEU A 568 -12.71 11.15 23.57
C LEU A 568 -12.44 11.28 22.08
N GLU A 569 -11.92 12.43 21.68
CA GLU A 569 -11.50 12.75 20.31
C GLU A 569 -10.12 12.16 19.99
N PRO A 570 -9.69 12.06 18.72
CA PRO A 570 -8.39 11.49 18.37
C PRO A 570 -7.23 12.23 19.06
N GLY A 571 -6.23 11.48 19.55
CA GLY A 571 -5.09 12.10 20.23
C GLY A 571 -4.24 11.20 21.13
N LEU A 572 -3.14 11.76 21.62
CA LEU A 572 -2.24 11.20 22.61
C LEU A 572 -2.61 11.68 24.02
N TYR A 573 -3.01 10.75 24.87
CA TYR A 573 -3.42 10.99 26.26
C TYR A 573 -2.36 10.50 27.23
N LYS A 574 -2.02 11.32 28.23
CA LYS A 574 -1.01 10.97 29.24
C LYS A 574 -1.54 11.08 30.67
N PHE A 575 -1.38 10.00 31.43
CA PHE A 575 -1.74 9.88 32.84
C PHE A 575 -0.54 9.37 33.65
N SER A 576 -0.18 10.13 34.68
CA SER A 576 0.83 9.77 35.68
C SER A 576 0.27 8.90 36.81
N THR A 577 -1.06 8.75 36.87
CA THR A 577 -1.77 7.95 37.88
C THR A 577 -2.72 6.94 37.22
N SER A 578 -3.48 6.19 38.03
CA SER A 578 -4.45 5.21 37.54
C SER A 578 -5.65 5.90 36.89
N VAL A 579 -6.16 5.30 35.81
CA VAL A 579 -7.36 5.72 35.08
C VAL A 579 -8.54 4.82 35.43
N LYS A 580 -9.73 5.41 35.49
CA LYS A 580 -10.99 4.74 35.78
C LYS A 580 -12.04 5.06 34.72
N ILE A 581 -12.88 4.07 34.42
CA ILE A 581 -14.05 4.21 33.55
C ILE A 581 -15.27 3.71 34.36
N PRO A 582 -15.83 4.57 35.24
CA PRO A 582 -16.90 4.17 36.16
C PRO A 582 -18.29 4.10 35.49
N THR A 583 -18.46 4.75 34.34
CA THR A 583 -19.68 4.76 33.51
C THR A 583 -19.30 4.80 32.03
N ASP A 584 -20.26 4.59 31.13
CA ASP A 584 -20.02 4.51 29.68
C ASP A 584 -19.23 5.71 29.15
N CYS A 585 -18.34 5.49 28.20
CA CYS A 585 -17.63 6.55 27.49
C CYS A 585 -17.63 6.29 25.98
N ASN A 586 -17.44 7.35 25.19
CA ASN A 586 -17.37 7.28 23.75
C ASN A 586 -15.95 7.56 23.26
N ILE A 587 -15.53 6.86 22.22
CA ILE A 587 -14.36 7.23 21.41
C ILE A 587 -14.90 7.65 20.05
N SER A 588 -14.73 8.93 19.72
CA SER A 588 -15.36 9.57 18.55
C SER A 588 -14.31 10.07 17.58
N GLY A 589 -14.34 9.58 16.35
CA GLY A 589 -13.44 9.99 15.28
C GLY A 589 -13.68 9.21 14.01
N SER A 590 -12.88 9.46 12.98
CA SER A 590 -12.92 8.78 11.69
C SER A 590 -12.21 7.41 11.72
N PRO A 591 -12.37 6.55 10.69
CA PRO A 591 -11.68 5.26 10.61
C PRO A 591 -10.15 5.35 10.50
N THR A 592 -9.62 6.51 10.12
CA THR A 592 -8.18 6.74 10.00
C THR A 592 -7.58 7.37 11.25
N ASP A 593 -8.42 7.79 12.19
CA ASP A 593 -7.97 8.51 13.38
C ASP A 593 -7.40 7.55 14.41
N THR A 594 -6.50 8.05 15.27
CA THR A 594 -5.77 7.24 16.25
C THR A 594 -5.86 7.81 17.66
N TRP A 595 -5.94 6.90 18.64
CA TRP A 595 -5.92 7.20 20.07
C TRP A 595 -4.81 6.42 20.75
N ILE A 596 -3.95 7.09 21.51
CA ILE A 596 -2.94 6.42 22.35
C ILE A 596 -3.09 6.90 23.78
N PHE A 597 -3.35 5.99 24.71
CA PHE A 597 -3.45 6.25 26.14
C PHE A 597 -2.21 5.75 26.87
N GLN A 598 -1.39 6.65 27.39
CA GLN A 598 -0.21 6.37 28.21
C GLN A 598 -0.58 6.41 29.70
N ILE A 599 -0.70 5.25 30.34
CA ILE A 599 -1.16 5.13 31.72
C ILE A 599 -0.04 4.57 32.60
N SER A 600 0.44 5.39 33.54
CA SER A 600 1.50 5.00 34.47
C SER A 600 0.98 4.15 35.64
N GLY A 601 -0.29 4.28 35.99
CA GLY A 601 -0.97 3.49 37.01
C GLY A 601 -1.78 2.32 36.42
N ASP A 602 -2.87 2.00 37.11
CA ASP A 602 -3.81 0.94 36.71
C ASP A 602 -4.91 1.48 35.81
N LEU A 603 -5.54 0.62 34.99
CA LEU A 603 -6.75 0.93 34.24
C LEU A 603 -7.91 0.07 34.77
N ILE A 604 -8.94 0.73 35.31
CA ILE A 604 -10.05 0.05 36.01
C ILE A 604 -11.38 0.42 35.35
N MET A 605 -12.09 -0.57 34.83
CA MET A 605 -13.41 -0.40 34.23
C MET A 605 -14.48 -1.00 35.15
N ALA A 606 -15.54 -0.26 35.43
CA ALA A 606 -16.63 -0.73 36.28
C ALA A 606 -17.50 -1.79 35.60
N THR A 607 -18.34 -2.46 36.38
CA THR A 607 -19.31 -3.47 35.92
C THR A 607 -20.33 -2.88 34.95
N ASP A 608 -20.68 -3.64 33.91
CA ASP A 608 -21.65 -3.33 32.85
C ASP A 608 -21.34 -2.07 32.01
N THR A 609 -20.18 -1.46 32.21
CA THR A 609 -19.75 -0.25 31.50
C THR A 609 -19.36 -0.55 30.05
N GLN A 610 -19.65 0.37 29.13
CA GLN A 610 -19.35 0.22 27.70
C GLN A 610 -18.45 1.36 27.19
N ILE A 611 -17.42 1.01 26.41
CA ILE A 611 -16.75 1.96 25.51
C ILE A 611 -17.42 1.87 24.14
N THR A 612 -18.01 2.97 23.66
CA THR A 612 -18.71 3.00 22.37
C THR A 612 -17.89 3.73 21.32
N LEU A 613 -17.66 3.10 20.18
CA LEU A 613 -17.01 3.74 19.02
C LEU A 613 -18.05 4.54 18.23
N VAL A 614 -17.76 5.82 17.97
CA VAL A 614 -18.66 6.77 17.31
C VAL A 614 -17.92 7.44 16.14
N GLY A 615 -18.63 7.83 15.09
CA GLY A 615 -18.06 8.62 13.98
C GLY A 615 -17.25 7.82 12.95
N GLY A 616 -17.13 6.49 13.12
CA GLY A 616 -16.30 5.63 12.28
C GLY A 616 -14.99 5.20 12.92
N ALA A 617 -14.73 5.58 14.17
CA ALA A 617 -13.57 5.12 14.94
C ALA A 617 -13.47 3.59 14.92
N VAL A 618 -12.24 3.09 14.74
CA VAL A 618 -11.96 1.65 14.67
C VAL A 618 -11.09 1.22 15.86
N ALA A 619 -11.41 0.06 16.44
CA ALA A 619 -10.69 -0.49 17.58
C ALA A 619 -9.18 -0.65 17.32
N SER A 620 -8.79 -1.03 16.10
CA SER A 620 -7.37 -1.21 15.73
C SER A 620 -6.53 0.06 15.83
N ASN A 621 -7.15 1.24 15.93
CA ASN A 621 -6.42 2.51 16.06
C ASN A 621 -6.45 3.05 17.50
N ILE A 622 -6.94 2.27 18.46
CA ILE A 622 -7.05 2.67 19.86
C ILE A 622 -6.06 1.85 20.67
N VAL A 623 -5.02 2.47 21.21
CA VAL A 623 -3.97 1.79 21.96
C VAL A 623 -4.00 2.21 23.43
N TRP A 624 -4.15 1.22 24.31
CA TRP A 624 -4.08 1.38 25.75
C TRP A 624 -2.73 0.85 26.26
N GLN A 625 -1.77 1.74 26.48
CA GLN A 625 -0.50 1.40 27.10
C GLN A 625 -0.60 1.58 28.62
N VAL A 626 -0.46 0.47 29.37
CA VAL A 626 -0.68 0.45 30.82
C VAL A 626 0.51 -0.16 31.55
N ALA A 627 1.13 0.63 32.43
CA ALA A 627 2.25 0.17 33.26
C ALA A 627 1.80 -0.63 34.49
N GLY A 628 0.65 -0.28 35.08
CA GLY A 628 -0.02 -1.02 36.13
C GLY A 628 -0.85 -2.19 35.59
N PHE A 629 -1.82 -2.67 36.38
CA PHE A 629 -2.71 -3.74 35.94
C PHE A 629 -3.95 -3.18 35.23
N VAL A 630 -4.62 -4.03 34.49
CA VAL A 630 -5.91 -3.74 33.86
C VAL A 630 -6.96 -4.65 34.49
N ASP A 631 -8.09 -4.08 34.94
CA ASP A 631 -9.23 -4.85 35.47
C ASP A 631 -10.52 -4.39 34.78
N VAL A 632 -11.07 -5.26 33.95
CA VAL A 632 -12.30 -5.04 33.20
C VAL A 632 -13.45 -5.71 33.95
N GLY A 633 -14.35 -4.89 34.50
CA GLY A 633 -15.48 -5.32 35.34
C GLY A 633 -16.43 -6.33 34.67
N VAL A 634 -17.26 -6.97 35.50
CA VAL A 634 -18.24 -7.95 35.03
C VAL A 634 -19.17 -7.32 33.98
N GLY A 635 -19.41 -7.97 32.84
CA GLY A 635 -20.30 -7.47 31.78
C GLY A 635 -19.81 -6.22 31.03
N ALA A 636 -18.61 -5.72 31.31
CA ALA A 636 -18.09 -4.51 30.67
C ALA A 636 -17.54 -4.79 29.26
N SER A 637 -17.67 -3.84 28.33
CA SER A 637 -17.14 -3.95 26.95
C SER A 637 -16.08 -2.90 26.67
N MET A 638 -14.86 -3.35 26.42
CA MET A 638 -13.71 -2.51 26.11
C MET A 638 -13.26 -2.69 24.66
N GLU A 639 -12.85 -1.59 24.03
CA GLU A 639 -12.42 -1.51 22.63
C GLU A 639 -10.95 -1.13 22.55
N GLY A 640 -10.19 -1.77 21.66
CA GLY A 640 -8.82 -1.36 21.31
C GLY A 640 -7.78 -2.46 21.38
N ILE A 641 -6.52 -2.03 21.37
CA ILE A 641 -5.31 -2.83 21.58
C ILE A 641 -4.81 -2.55 23.00
N LEU A 642 -4.48 -3.60 23.75
CA LEU A 642 -4.05 -3.49 25.14
C LEU A 642 -2.58 -3.92 25.31
N LEU A 643 -1.70 -2.97 25.66
CA LEU A 643 -0.28 -3.20 25.90
C LEU A 643 0.02 -3.06 27.40
N VAL A 644 0.06 -4.18 28.13
CA VAL A 644 0.14 -4.19 29.60
C VAL A 644 1.48 -4.73 30.10
N LYS A 645 2.08 -4.03 31.05
CA LYS A 645 3.35 -4.45 31.66
C LYS A 645 3.22 -5.47 32.79
N THR A 646 2.10 -5.45 33.53
CA THR A 646 1.90 -6.36 34.67
C THR A 646 0.89 -7.48 34.37
N ALA A 647 -0.41 -7.19 34.45
CA ALA A 647 -1.47 -8.19 34.23
C ALA A 647 -2.77 -7.55 33.73
N ALA A 648 -3.50 -8.27 32.89
CA ALA A 648 -4.85 -7.92 32.47
C ALA A 648 -5.85 -8.96 33.00
N HIS A 649 -6.90 -8.50 33.65
CA HIS A 649 -7.98 -9.31 34.17
C HIS A 649 -9.29 -8.93 33.50
N PHE A 650 -9.93 -9.92 32.87
CA PHE A 650 -11.28 -9.80 32.32
C PHE A 650 -12.21 -10.60 33.22
N ARG A 651 -13.19 -9.93 33.85
CA ARG A 651 -14.14 -10.56 34.77
C ARG A 651 -15.24 -11.29 34.00
N LEU A 652 -16.17 -11.93 34.73
CA LEU A 652 -17.27 -12.68 34.14
C LEU A 652 -18.04 -11.83 33.11
N ASP A 653 -18.32 -12.39 31.94
CA ASP A 653 -19.04 -11.74 30.83
C ASP A 653 -18.42 -10.42 30.31
N ALA A 654 -17.19 -10.11 30.71
CA ALA A 654 -16.45 -9.00 30.11
C ALA A 654 -16.15 -9.31 28.64
N VAL A 655 -16.27 -8.28 27.80
CA VAL A 655 -16.02 -8.35 26.37
C VAL A 655 -14.86 -7.42 26.03
N PHE A 656 -13.89 -7.95 25.28
CA PHE A 656 -12.81 -7.15 24.71
C PHE A 656 -12.81 -7.34 23.20
N ARG A 657 -12.79 -6.25 22.46
CA ARG A 657 -12.88 -6.27 20.99
C ARG A 657 -11.67 -5.56 20.39
N GLU A 658 -10.91 -6.33 19.62
CA GLU A 658 -10.09 -5.80 18.55
C GLU A 658 -10.78 -6.22 17.25
N MET A 659 -11.61 -5.30 16.73
CA MET A 659 -12.41 -5.44 15.52
C MET A 659 -13.05 -6.83 15.29
N GLN A 660 -14.23 -7.04 15.88
CA GLN A 660 -15.19 -8.07 15.47
C GLN A 660 -16.50 -7.37 15.09
N LEU A 661 -16.84 -7.38 13.80
CA LEU A 661 -18.14 -6.92 13.32
C LEU A 661 -19.23 -7.85 13.88
N THR A 662 -19.87 -7.48 14.99
CA THR A 662 -21.04 -8.20 15.53
C THR A 662 -22.28 -7.32 15.42
N ILE A 663 -23.06 -7.46 14.35
CA ILE A 663 -24.38 -6.83 14.25
C ILE A 663 -25.39 -7.72 15.03
N GLN A 664 -25.73 -7.35 16.26
CA GLN A 664 -26.86 -7.93 17.00
C GLN A 664 -28.12 -7.10 16.76
N LEU A 665 -28.93 -7.46 15.75
CA LEU A 665 -30.32 -7.00 15.70
C LEU A 665 -31.21 -7.99 16.44
N LYS A 666 -31.60 -7.65 17.68
CA LYS A 666 -32.81 -8.18 18.32
C LYS A 666 -33.53 -7.08 19.10
N GLY A 667 -34.67 -6.61 18.58
CA GLY A 667 -35.65 -5.84 19.36
C GLY A 667 -36.40 -4.79 18.53
N LEU A 668 -37.61 -5.13 18.12
CA LEU A 668 -38.49 -4.40 17.19
C LEU A 668 -39.21 -3.17 17.81
N MET A 669 -39.51 -2.17 16.95
CA MET A 669 -40.59 -1.13 17.03
C MET A 669 -40.38 0.00 18.06
N GLN A 670 -40.45 1.29 17.74
CA GLN A 670 -41.49 1.99 16.98
C GLN A 670 -41.04 3.45 16.74
N PHE A 671 -41.12 3.94 15.49
CA PHE A 671 -41.57 5.29 15.05
C PHE A 671 -40.91 5.70 13.73
N VAL A 672 -41.76 5.90 12.74
CA VAL A 672 -41.47 6.43 11.41
C VAL A 672 -41.12 7.91 11.50
N PHE A 673 -40.02 8.33 10.87
CA PHE A 673 -39.93 9.63 10.21
C PHE A 673 -39.11 9.49 8.92
N ILE A 674 -39.76 9.76 7.79
CA ILE A 674 -39.15 9.85 6.46
C ILE A 674 -38.43 11.21 6.37
N ILE A 675 -37.11 11.21 6.23
CA ILE A 675 -36.33 12.30 5.62
C ILE A 675 -35.27 11.67 4.73
N THR A 676 -35.35 11.96 3.44
CA THR A 676 -34.37 11.62 2.41
C THR A 676 -33.05 12.33 2.72
N ILE A 677 -32.00 11.58 3.07
CA ILE A 677 -30.62 12.04 3.19
C ILE A 677 -29.81 11.36 2.09
N VAL A 678 -29.27 12.13 1.16
CA VAL A 678 -28.22 11.70 0.24
C VAL A 678 -26.90 11.85 1.00
N LEU A 679 -26.37 10.74 1.52
CA LEU A 679 -25.00 10.64 2.04
C LEU A 679 -24.05 10.47 0.85
N ILE A 680 -23.06 11.35 0.72
CA ILE A 680 -21.87 11.07 -0.10
C ILE A 680 -20.84 10.50 0.88
N ALA A 681 -20.79 9.18 0.99
CA ALA A 681 -19.74 8.47 1.72
C ALA A 681 -18.44 8.52 0.89
N GLY A 682 -17.28 8.62 1.55
CA GLY A 682 -16.02 8.25 0.93
C GLY A 682 -16.15 6.84 0.35
N VAL A 683 -15.53 6.60 -0.80
CA VAL A 683 -15.64 5.31 -1.50
C VAL A 683 -14.84 4.26 -0.72
N SER A 684 -15.43 3.77 0.37
CA SER A 684 -15.12 2.46 0.92
C SER A 684 -15.50 1.46 -0.16
N ALA A 685 -14.61 0.53 -0.47
CA ALA A 685 -14.94 -0.65 -1.26
C ALA A 685 -16.24 -1.25 -0.72
N ALA A 686 -17.27 -1.30 -1.55
CA ALA A 686 -18.55 -1.87 -1.20
C ALA A 686 -18.50 -3.39 -1.35
N GLY A 687 -19.22 -4.11 -0.49
CA GLY A 687 -19.24 -5.57 -0.47
C GLY A 687 -18.38 -6.21 0.63
N PRO A 688 -18.43 -7.55 0.76
CA PRO A 688 -17.71 -8.29 1.79
C PRO A 688 -16.19 -8.31 1.52
N LYS A 689 -15.35 -8.50 2.55
CA LYS A 689 -13.89 -8.65 2.36
C LYS A 689 -13.56 -9.69 1.26
N ALA A 690 -12.54 -9.45 0.44
CA ALA A 690 -12.12 -10.42 -0.59
C ALA A 690 -11.84 -11.82 0.02
N VAL A 691 -12.05 -12.88 -0.77
CA VAL A 691 -11.75 -14.27 -0.37
C VAL A 691 -10.28 -14.53 -0.67
N ASP A 692 -9.51 -14.92 0.34
CA ASP A 692 -8.10 -15.28 0.17
C ASP A 692 -8.01 -16.67 -0.49
N LEU A 693 -7.38 -16.73 -1.66
CA LEU A 693 -7.19 -17.98 -2.41
C LEU A 693 -5.88 -18.69 -2.04
N GLY A 694 -4.98 -18.06 -1.27
CA GLY A 694 -3.65 -18.56 -0.99
C GLY A 694 -2.93 -19.00 -2.27
N THR A 695 -2.29 -20.16 -2.23
CA THR A 695 -1.60 -20.74 -3.38
C THR A 695 -2.53 -21.28 -4.47
N ALA A 696 -3.83 -21.49 -4.20
CA ALA A 696 -4.81 -21.81 -5.24
C ALA A 696 -4.98 -20.66 -6.24
N GLY A 697 -4.72 -19.43 -5.81
CA GLY A 697 -4.72 -18.23 -6.66
C GLY A 697 -3.63 -18.21 -7.74
N THR A 698 -2.74 -19.20 -7.81
CA THR A 698 -1.72 -19.34 -8.87
C THR A 698 -2.18 -20.22 -10.05
N PHE A 699 -3.43 -20.72 -10.01
CA PHE A 699 -4.00 -21.60 -11.01
C PHE A 699 -5.23 -20.96 -11.69
N ALA A 700 -5.27 -21.01 -13.02
CA ALA A 700 -6.48 -20.75 -13.79
C ALA A 700 -7.50 -21.89 -13.62
N ILE A 701 -7.02 -23.14 -13.53
CA ILE A 701 -7.87 -24.32 -13.29
C ILE A 701 -7.22 -25.26 -12.27
N LEU A 702 -7.86 -25.46 -11.12
CA LEU A 702 -7.43 -26.44 -10.11
C LEU A 702 -8.55 -27.43 -9.82
N SER A 703 -8.23 -28.72 -9.83
CA SER A 703 -9.22 -29.79 -9.65
C SER A 703 -8.72 -30.96 -8.80
N LYS A 704 -9.62 -31.64 -8.09
CA LYS A 704 -9.24 -32.85 -7.33
C LYS A 704 -9.41 -34.17 -8.10
N ALA A 705 -10.31 -34.21 -9.08
CA ALA A 705 -10.72 -35.46 -9.73
C ALA A 705 -10.49 -35.50 -11.25
N GLY A 706 -10.05 -34.41 -11.88
CA GLY A 706 -9.61 -34.40 -13.28
C GLY A 706 -10.05 -33.16 -14.05
N ILE A 707 -9.31 -32.88 -15.12
CA ILE A 707 -9.58 -31.79 -16.07
C ILE A 707 -9.61 -32.40 -17.46
N SER A 708 -10.70 -32.21 -18.19
CA SER A 708 -10.82 -32.72 -19.55
C SER A 708 -11.18 -31.61 -20.53
N THR A 709 -10.67 -31.70 -21.75
CA THR A 709 -11.06 -30.82 -22.85
C THR A 709 -11.41 -31.62 -24.10
N VAL A 710 -12.42 -31.16 -24.84
CA VAL A 710 -12.58 -31.44 -26.26
C VAL A 710 -11.87 -30.29 -27.01
N PRO A 711 -10.69 -30.55 -27.62
CA PRO A 711 -9.87 -29.49 -28.20
C PRO A 711 -10.57 -28.69 -29.32
N THR A 712 -10.19 -27.43 -29.56
CA THR A 712 -9.04 -26.72 -28.96
C THR A 712 -9.50 -25.67 -27.95
N SER A 713 -9.16 -25.85 -26.67
CA SER A 713 -9.30 -24.81 -25.63
C SER A 713 -8.13 -23.82 -25.68
N ASN A 714 -8.33 -22.62 -25.12
CA ASN A 714 -7.29 -21.62 -24.93
C ASN A 714 -7.26 -21.17 -23.46
N ILE A 715 -6.25 -21.58 -22.72
CA ILE A 715 -6.13 -21.31 -21.29
C ILE A 715 -4.90 -20.46 -21.05
N THR A 716 -5.07 -19.30 -20.43
CA THR A 716 -3.96 -18.49 -19.91
C THR A 716 -3.91 -18.70 -18.40
N GLY A 717 -2.78 -19.18 -17.90
CA GLY A 717 -2.56 -19.55 -16.49
C GLY A 717 -2.36 -21.04 -16.25
N ASN A 718 -1.89 -21.38 -15.05
CA ASN A 718 -1.56 -22.76 -14.70
C ASN A 718 -2.80 -23.65 -14.53
N ILE A 719 -2.68 -24.93 -14.84
CA ILE A 719 -3.71 -25.93 -14.51
C ILE A 719 -3.14 -27.06 -13.64
N GLY A 720 -3.94 -27.57 -12.70
CA GLY A 720 -3.46 -28.51 -11.70
C GLY A 720 -4.49 -29.58 -11.32
N VAL A 721 -4.03 -30.82 -11.10
CA VAL A 721 -4.84 -31.87 -10.47
C VAL A 721 -4.17 -32.52 -9.26
N SER A 722 -4.87 -32.58 -8.13
CA SER A 722 -4.40 -33.27 -6.92
C SER A 722 -5.55 -33.65 -5.98
N PRO A 723 -5.58 -34.86 -5.42
CA PRO A 723 -4.49 -35.84 -5.33
C PRO A 723 -4.37 -36.79 -6.53
N ILE A 724 -5.20 -36.62 -7.57
CA ILE A 724 -5.18 -37.51 -8.73
C ILE A 724 -3.95 -37.26 -9.63
N ALA A 725 -3.54 -38.30 -10.35
CA ALA A 725 -2.39 -38.28 -11.26
C ALA A 725 -2.73 -37.68 -12.64
N ALA A 726 -1.70 -37.34 -13.42
CA ALA A 726 -1.76 -36.65 -14.71
C ALA A 726 -2.65 -37.33 -15.77
N HIS A 727 -2.90 -38.64 -15.66
CA HIS A 727 -3.81 -39.35 -16.57
C HIS A 727 -5.26 -38.85 -16.50
N ALA A 728 -5.62 -38.13 -15.44
CA ALA A 728 -6.91 -37.47 -15.29
C ALA A 728 -6.97 -36.09 -15.99
N ILE A 729 -5.88 -35.65 -16.61
CA ILE A 729 -5.83 -34.48 -17.50
C ILE A 729 -5.95 -34.98 -18.95
N ILE A 730 -7.16 -34.89 -19.53
CA ILE A 730 -7.53 -35.58 -20.78
C ILE A 730 -7.77 -34.56 -21.89
N GLY A 731 -7.26 -34.85 -23.10
CA GLY A 731 -7.48 -34.01 -24.29
C GLY A 731 -6.47 -32.88 -24.49
N PHE A 732 -5.53 -32.69 -23.56
CA PHE A 732 -4.53 -31.62 -23.62
C PHE A 732 -3.26 -31.96 -24.40
N SER A 733 -3.07 -33.21 -24.83
CA SER A 733 -1.84 -33.65 -25.52
C SER A 733 -0.56 -33.27 -24.75
N LEU A 734 -0.53 -33.63 -23.46
CA LEU A 734 0.52 -33.20 -22.54
C LEU A 734 1.91 -33.68 -22.96
N THR A 735 2.88 -32.76 -22.88
CA THR A 735 4.31 -33.06 -23.01
C THR A 735 4.98 -32.77 -21.68
N ALA A 736 5.47 -33.81 -20.99
CA ALA A 736 6.20 -33.62 -19.74
C ALA A 736 7.48 -32.82 -19.99
N ASP A 737 7.79 -31.87 -19.09
CA ASP A 737 9.07 -31.18 -19.09
C ASP A 737 10.23 -32.14 -18.78
N SER A 738 11.44 -31.74 -19.16
CA SER A 738 12.71 -32.42 -18.89
C SER A 738 12.93 -32.80 -17.43
N THR A 739 12.41 -32.03 -16.48
CA THR A 739 12.48 -32.31 -15.04
C THR A 739 11.38 -33.26 -14.56
N ASN A 740 10.34 -33.47 -15.36
CA ASN A 740 9.12 -34.21 -15.02
C ASN A 740 8.38 -33.64 -13.79
N ALA A 741 8.65 -32.37 -13.41
CA ALA A 741 7.94 -31.65 -12.36
C ALA A 741 6.60 -31.07 -12.87
N PHE A 742 6.49 -30.76 -14.16
CA PHE A 742 5.25 -30.30 -14.80
C PHE A 742 5.19 -30.79 -16.25
N ALA A 743 4.09 -30.48 -16.93
CA ALA A 743 3.92 -30.70 -18.36
C ALA A 743 3.44 -29.42 -19.05
N THR A 744 3.53 -29.40 -20.38
CA THR A 744 3.05 -28.32 -21.25
C THR A 744 1.98 -28.83 -22.21
N SER A 745 1.17 -27.91 -22.74
CA SER A 745 0.16 -28.16 -23.76
C SER A 745 0.06 -26.94 -24.67
N THR A 746 -0.18 -27.14 -25.97
CA THR A 746 -0.45 -26.03 -26.90
C THR A 746 -1.79 -25.32 -26.62
N GLN A 747 -2.61 -25.84 -25.71
CA GLN A 747 -3.88 -25.27 -25.27
C GLN A 747 -3.74 -24.48 -23.95
N VAL A 748 -2.55 -24.48 -23.34
CA VAL A 748 -2.27 -23.86 -22.04
C VAL A 748 -1.04 -22.97 -22.16
N GLU A 749 -1.26 -21.66 -22.07
CA GLU A 749 -0.25 -20.63 -21.83
C GLU A 749 0.03 -20.59 -20.32
N GLY A 750 0.80 -21.58 -19.87
CA GLY A 750 1.06 -21.86 -18.45
C GLY A 750 1.57 -23.28 -18.27
N SER A 751 1.77 -23.69 -17.01
CA SER A 751 2.23 -25.03 -16.67
C SER A 751 1.08 -25.95 -16.25
N VAL A 752 1.19 -27.23 -16.62
CA VAL A 752 0.26 -28.30 -16.24
C VAL A 752 0.89 -29.11 -15.11
N TYR A 753 0.22 -29.18 -13.97
CA TYR A 753 0.71 -29.87 -12.77
C TYR A 753 -0.19 -31.05 -12.39
N ALA A 754 0.41 -32.12 -11.86
CA ALA A 754 -0.31 -33.27 -11.35
C ALA A 754 0.38 -33.90 -10.15
N ALA A 755 -0.38 -34.55 -9.26
CA ALA A 755 0.13 -35.07 -8.00
C ALA A 755 1.24 -36.14 -8.11
N ASN A 756 1.39 -36.78 -9.28
CA ASN A 756 2.41 -37.81 -9.52
C ASN A 756 3.66 -37.28 -10.25
N TYR A 757 3.79 -35.97 -10.45
CA TYR A 757 4.99 -35.35 -10.97
C TYR A 757 6.09 -35.21 -9.92
N PHE A 758 7.31 -34.90 -10.35
CA PHE A 758 8.48 -34.81 -9.48
C PHE A 758 8.42 -33.57 -8.58
N MET A 759 9.20 -33.59 -7.50
CA MET A 759 9.29 -32.46 -6.58
C MET A 759 9.72 -31.18 -7.32
N PRO A 760 9.17 -30.01 -6.96
CA PRO A 760 8.34 -29.73 -5.77
C PRO A 760 6.81 -29.89 -5.98
N THR A 761 6.34 -30.46 -7.08
CA THR A 761 4.93 -30.41 -7.48
C THR A 761 3.92 -31.07 -6.53
N PRO A 762 4.17 -32.27 -5.98
CA PRO A 762 3.20 -32.91 -5.08
C PRO A 762 2.87 -32.10 -3.81
N PRO A 763 3.85 -31.58 -3.02
CA PRO A 763 3.53 -30.74 -1.88
C PRO A 763 2.92 -29.40 -2.28
N MET A 764 3.37 -28.78 -3.39
CA MET A 764 2.78 -27.54 -3.90
C MET A 764 1.28 -27.69 -4.20
N LEU A 765 0.90 -28.75 -4.90
CA LEU A 765 -0.50 -29.03 -5.21
C LEU A 765 -1.32 -29.45 -3.98
N THR A 766 -0.70 -30.07 -2.99
CA THR A 766 -1.37 -30.39 -1.73
C THR A 766 -1.75 -29.11 -0.99
N THR A 767 -0.84 -28.13 -0.93
CA THR A 767 -1.12 -26.80 -0.37
C THR A 767 -2.19 -26.07 -1.18
N ALA A 768 -2.06 -26.02 -2.51
CA ALA A 768 -3.03 -25.32 -3.36
C ALA A 768 -4.45 -25.90 -3.25
N VAL A 769 -4.59 -27.22 -3.15
CA VAL A 769 -5.90 -27.85 -2.91
C VAL A 769 -6.43 -27.55 -1.50
N GLY A 770 -5.55 -27.50 -0.50
CA GLY A 770 -5.91 -27.08 0.85
C GLY A 770 -6.41 -25.64 0.89
N ASP A 771 -5.69 -24.71 0.26
CA ASP A 771 -6.07 -23.30 0.19
C ASP A 771 -7.38 -23.11 -0.58
N MET A 772 -7.62 -23.89 -1.65
CA MET A 772 -8.91 -23.91 -2.35
C MET A 772 -10.07 -24.36 -1.43
N GLU A 773 -9.85 -25.37 -0.57
CA GLU A 773 -10.87 -25.83 0.38
C GLU A 773 -11.12 -24.81 1.49
N VAL A 774 -10.08 -24.12 1.94
CA VAL A 774 -10.18 -23.00 2.89
C VAL A 774 -10.96 -21.85 2.26
N ALA A 775 -10.60 -21.41 1.06
CA ALA A 775 -11.30 -20.36 0.31
C ALA A 775 -12.78 -20.70 0.08
N TYR A 776 -13.08 -21.95 -0.30
CA TYR A 776 -14.46 -22.42 -0.43
C TYR A 776 -15.23 -22.29 0.89
N THR A 777 -14.60 -22.72 2.00
CA THR A 777 -15.23 -22.72 3.33
C THR A 777 -15.41 -21.29 3.85
N ASP A 778 -14.44 -20.40 3.62
CA ASP A 778 -14.53 -18.97 3.92
C ASP A 778 -15.70 -18.32 3.16
N ALA A 779 -15.74 -18.46 1.83
CA ALA A 779 -16.79 -17.91 0.99
C ALA A 779 -18.19 -18.44 1.38
N ALA A 780 -18.31 -19.75 1.62
CA ALA A 780 -19.57 -20.38 2.05
C ALA A 780 -19.98 -19.99 3.48
N GLY A 781 -19.00 -19.65 4.32
CA GLY A 781 -19.14 -19.33 5.73
C GLY A 781 -19.38 -17.84 6.03
N ARG A 782 -19.24 -16.95 5.03
CA ARG A 782 -19.46 -15.51 5.23
C ARG A 782 -20.84 -15.25 5.86
N PRO A 783 -20.91 -14.59 7.03
CA PRO A 783 -22.16 -14.31 7.70
C PRO A 783 -22.85 -13.07 7.10
N THR A 784 -24.11 -12.85 7.48
CA THR A 784 -24.89 -11.62 7.18
C THR A 784 -24.97 -11.27 5.67
N PRO A 785 -25.65 -12.08 4.84
CA PRO A 785 -25.84 -11.75 3.43
C PRO A 785 -26.65 -10.45 3.25
N ASP A 786 -26.19 -9.58 2.36
CA ASP A 786 -26.88 -8.36 1.93
C ASP A 786 -28.15 -8.71 1.13
N HIS A 787 -28.09 -9.82 0.37
CA HIS A 787 -29.18 -10.30 -0.47
C HIS A 787 -29.46 -11.78 -0.22
N VAL A 788 -30.73 -12.13 0.01
CA VAL A 788 -31.19 -13.51 0.23
C VAL A 788 -32.26 -13.86 -0.80
N GLU A 789 -32.04 -14.94 -1.56
CA GLU A 789 -32.92 -15.42 -2.63
C GLU A 789 -33.30 -14.34 -3.67
N LEU A 790 -32.35 -13.44 -3.99
CA LEU A 790 -32.61 -12.33 -4.90
C LEU A 790 -33.11 -12.85 -6.26
N PHE A 791 -34.17 -12.25 -6.78
CA PHE A 791 -34.83 -12.69 -8.02
C PHE A 791 -35.22 -14.18 -8.05
N SER A 792 -35.37 -14.82 -6.88
CA SER A 792 -35.62 -16.26 -6.77
C SER A 792 -34.56 -17.13 -7.47
N GLY A 793 -33.32 -16.63 -7.55
CA GLY A 793 -32.19 -17.32 -8.20
C GLY A 793 -32.15 -17.18 -9.71
N ASP A 794 -33.00 -16.37 -10.34
CA ASP A 794 -32.92 -16.05 -11.77
C ASP A 794 -32.29 -14.66 -11.97
N LEU A 795 -31.02 -14.61 -12.39
CA LEU A 795 -30.26 -13.35 -12.51
C LEU A 795 -30.31 -12.77 -13.94
N GLY A 796 -31.11 -13.33 -14.84
CA GLY A 796 -31.16 -12.89 -16.24
C GLY A 796 -31.73 -11.48 -16.40
N GLY A 797 -30.99 -10.61 -17.10
CA GLY A 797 -31.38 -9.22 -17.37
C GLY A 797 -31.09 -8.25 -16.23
N GLU A 798 -30.56 -8.74 -15.12
CA GLU A 798 -30.39 -7.98 -13.89
C GLU A 798 -29.03 -7.29 -13.79
N THR A 799 -28.94 -6.26 -12.95
CA THR A 799 -27.68 -5.60 -12.58
C THR A 799 -27.41 -5.84 -11.09
N LEU A 800 -26.26 -6.43 -10.78
CA LEU A 800 -25.88 -6.85 -9.44
C LEU A 800 -24.87 -5.86 -8.84
N GLU A 801 -25.26 -5.23 -7.73
CA GLU A 801 -24.42 -4.29 -6.97
C GLU A 801 -23.47 -5.05 -6.01
N PRO A 802 -22.39 -4.43 -5.52
CA PRO A 802 -21.45 -5.09 -4.60
C PRO A 802 -22.14 -5.65 -3.37
N GLY A 803 -21.76 -6.86 -2.93
CA GLY A 803 -22.41 -7.49 -1.79
C GLY A 803 -22.24 -8.99 -1.65
N LEU A 804 -22.73 -9.51 -0.52
CA LEU A 804 -22.84 -10.93 -0.20
C LEU A 804 -24.25 -11.44 -0.53
N TYR A 805 -24.33 -12.37 -1.48
CA TYR A 805 -25.57 -12.95 -1.98
C TYR A 805 -25.72 -14.39 -1.49
N LYS A 806 -26.93 -14.77 -1.07
CA LYS A 806 -27.23 -16.12 -0.59
C LYS A 806 -28.42 -16.75 -1.28
N PHE A 807 -28.22 -17.95 -1.81
CA PHE A 807 -29.23 -18.79 -2.44
C PHE A 807 -29.23 -20.18 -1.80
N SER A 808 -30.39 -20.59 -1.29
CA SER A 808 -30.64 -21.95 -0.79
C SER A 808 -30.97 -22.95 -1.91
N THR A 809 -31.17 -22.44 -3.13
CA THR A 809 -31.48 -23.24 -4.33
C THR A 809 -30.49 -22.94 -5.46
N SER A 810 -30.69 -23.57 -6.63
CA SER A 810 -29.86 -23.34 -7.82
C SER A 810 -30.11 -21.94 -8.41
N VAL A 811 -29.04 -21.33 -8.91
CA VAL A 811 -29.06 -20.03 -9.61
C VAL A 811 -28.98 -20.25 -11.12
N LYS A 812 -29.68 -19.40 -11.88
CA LYS A 812 -29.72 -19.42 -13.34
C LYS A 812 -29.43 -18.04 -13.92
N ILE A 813 -28.77 -18.02 -15.07
CA ILE A 813 -28.52 -16.83 -15.90
C ILE A 813 -29.07 -17.13 -17.30
N PRO A 814 -30.40 -16.99 -17.52
CA PRO A 814 -31.04 -17.34 -18.80
C PRO A 814 -30.87 -16.28 -19.90
N THR A 815 -30.49 -15.06 -19.54
CA THR A 815 -30.16 -13.93 -20.43
C THR A 815 -28.98 -13.16 -19.82
N ASP A 816 -28.38 -12.23 -20.58
CA ASP A 816 -27.27 -11.39 -20.10
C ASP A 816 -27.55 -10.71 -18.76
N CYS A 817 -26.52 -10.57 -17.93
CA CYS A 817 -26.62 -9.81 -16.67
C CYS A 817 -25.38 -8.92 -16.49
N ASN A 818 -25.51 -7.91 -15.63
CA ASN A 818 -24.42 -6.98 -15.33
C ASN A 818 -23.96 -7.16 -13.89
N ILE A 819 -22.66 -7.03 -13.65
CA ILE A 819 -22.09 -6.82 -12.33
C ILE A 819 -21.50 -5.41 -12.32
N SER A 820 -22.05 -4.53 -11.48
CA SER A 820 -21.78 -3.10 -11.53
C SER A 820 -21.25 -2.58 -10.21
N GLY A 821 -20.03 -2.08 -10.22
CA GLY A 821 -19.38 -1.47 -9.06
C GLY A 821 -18.01 -0.91 -9.41
N SER A 822 -17.32 -0.38 -8.42
CA SER A 822 -15.97 0.16 -8.57
C SER A 822 -14.91 -0.95 -8.71
N PRO A 823 -13.67 -0.62 -9.13
CA PRO A 823 -12.58 -1.60 -9.20
C PRO A 823 -12.17 -2.22 -7.86
N THR A 824 -12.58 -1.62 -6.74
CA THR A 824 -12.25 -2.12 -5.40
C THR A 824 -13.41 -2.87 -4.75
N ASP A 825 -14.59 -2.81 -5.34
CA ASP A 825 -15.80 -3.45 -4.80
C ASP A 825 -15.74 -4.98 -4.99
N THR A 826 -16.50 -5.71 -4.16
CA THR A 826 -16.46 -7.16 -4.10
C THR A 826 -17.85 -7.81 -4.13
N TRP A 827 -17.90 -9.02 -4.69
CA TRP A 827 -19.11 -9.84 -4.79
C TRP A 827 -18.82 -11.26 -4.33
N ILE A 828 -19.65 -11.79 -3.43
CA ILE A 828 -19.61 -13.20 -3.05
C ILE A 828 -21.01 -13.81 -3.22
N PHE A 829 -21.14 -14.80 -4.09
CA PHE A 829 -22.37 -15.54 -4.32
C PHE A 829 -22.30 -16.90 -3.63
N GLN A 830 -23.06 -17.10 -2.56
CA GLN A 830 -23.23 -18.37 -1.85
C GLN A 830 -24.41 -19.16 -2.44
N ILE A 831 -24.12 -20.21 -3.21
CA ILE A 831 -25.13 -21.00 -3.93
C ILE A 831 -25.16 -22.42 -3.37
N SER A 832 -26.29 -22.80 -2.76
CA SER A 832 -26.47 -24.13 -2.17
C SER A 832 -26.84 -25.19 -3.22
N GLY A 833 -27.35 -24.76 -4.38
CA GLY A 833 -27.63 -25.61 -5.54
C GLY A 833 -26.57 -25.46 -6.64
N ASP A 834 -27.02 -25.60 -7.88
CA ASP A 834 -26.21 -25.47 -9.10
C ASP A 834 -26.18 -24.03 -9.60
N LEU A 835 -25.19 -23.68 -10.43
CA LEU A 835 -25.14 -22.43 -11.18
C LEU A 835 -25.20 -22.72 -12.68
N ILE A 836 -26.26 -22.28 -13.37
CA ILE A 836 -26.53 -22.64 -14.76
C ILE A 836 -26.64 -21.37 -15.62
N MET A 837 -25.75 -21.22 -16.59
CA MET A 837 -25.74 -20.11 -17.53
C MET A 837 -26.17 -20.60 -18.92
N ALA A 838 -27.14 -19.92 -19.54
CA ALA A 838 -27.71 -20.33 -20.82
C ALA A 838 -26.74 -20.12 -22.00
N THR A 839 -27.13 -20.53 -23.20
CA THR A 839 -26.32 -20.37 -24.41
C THR A 839 -26.24 -18.90 -24.83
N ASP A 840 -25.08 -18.48 -25.32
CA ASP A 840 -24.79 -17.14 -25.87
C ASP A 840 -25.06 -15.97 -24.91
N THR A 841 -25.19 -16.23 -23.60
CA THR A 841 -25.37 -15.18 -22.59
C THR A 841 -24.05 -14.58 -22.15
N GLN A 842 -24.04 -13.34 -21.67
CA GLN A 842 -22.86 -12.65 -21.19
C GLN A 842 -23.06 -12.04 -19.79
N ILE A 843 -22.06 -12.19 -18.93
CA ILE A 843 -21.91 -11.36 -17.72
C ILE A 843 -21.07 -10.14 -18.11
N THR A 844 -21.60 -8.94 -17.98
CA THR A 844 -20.88 -7.69 -18.30
C THR A 844 -20.44 -6.97 -17.04
N LEU A 845 -19.14 -6.64 -16.94
CA LEU A 845 -18.62 -5.82 -15.85
C LEU A 845 -18.78 -4.33 -16.16
N VAL A 846 -19.43 -3.59 -15.26
CA VAL A 846 -19.78 -2.18 -15.44
C VAL A 846 -19.23 -1.37 -14.27
N GLY A 847 -18.89 -0.10 -14.51
CA GLY A 847 -18.45 0.83 -13.45
C GLY A 847 -17.00 0.65 -13.00
N GLY A 848 -16.25 -0.28 -13.60
CA GLY A 848 -14.86 -0.58 -13.23
C GLY A 848 -14.70 -1.88 -12.44
N ALA A 849 -15.79 -2.61 -12.17
CA ALA A 849 -15.74 -3.94 -11.56
C ALA A 849 -14.73 -4.86 -12.27
N VAL A 850 -13.99 -5.64 -11.49
CA VAL A 850 -12.96 -6.56 -11.98
C VAL A 850 -13.30 -8.00 -11.59
N ALA A 851 -13.04 -8.95 -12.51
CA ALA A 851 -13.35 -10.37 -12.32
C ALA A 851 -12.70 -10.97 -11.05
N SER A 852 -11.50 -10.51 -10.69
CA SER A 852 -10.76 -10.97 -9.51
C SER A 852 -11.45 -10.67 -8.18
N ASN A 853 -12.42 -9.74 -8.15
CA ASN A 853 -13.20 -9.41 -6.95
C ASN A 853 -14.57 -10.12 -6.90
N ILE A 854 -14.88 -10.98 -7.86
CA ILE A 854 -16.17 -11.66 -7.99
C ILE A 854 -15.98 -13.14 -7.68
N VAL A 855 -16.60 -13.63 -6.62
CA VAL A 855 -16.48 -15.02 -6.17
C VAL A 855 -17.82 -15.74 -6.21
N TRP A 856 -17.85 -16.88 -6.90
CA TRP A 856 -19.00 -17.77 -6.97
C TRP A 856 -18.71 -19.04 -6.18
N GLN A 857 -19.26 -19.13 -4.97
CA GLN A 857 -19.21 -20.34 -4.17
C GLN A 857 -20.43 -21.22 -4.51
N VAL A 858 -20.19 -22.40 -5.07
CA VAL A 858 -21.26 -23.28 -5.58
C VAL A 858 -21.16 -24.66 -4.95
N ALA A 859 -22.18 -25.06 -4.20
CA ALA A 859 -22.24 -26.37 -3.55
C ALA A 859 -22.65 -27.49 -4.51
N GLY A 860 -23.43 -27.18 -5.55
CA GLY A 860 -23.76 -28.04 -6.68
C GLY A 860 -22.70 -27.98 -7.78
N PHE A 861 -23.13 -28.15 -9.03
CA PHE A 861 -22.25 -28.01 -10.21
C PHE A 861 -22.41 -26.63 -10.87
N VAL A 862 -21.42 -26.25 -11.68
CA VAL A 862 -21.51 -25.10 -12.59
C VAL A 862 -21.66 -25.63 -14.02
N ASP A 863 -22.59 -25.05 -14.79
CA ASP A 863 -22.76 -25.35 -16.22
C ASP A 863 -22.87 -24.05 -17.03
N VAL A 864 -21.84 -23.76 -17.83
CA VAL A 864 -21.72 -22.57 -18.68
C VAL A 864 -22.04 -22.95 -20.13
N GLY A 865 -23.20 -22.48 -20.62
CA GLY A 865 -23.77 -22.80 -21.92
C GLY A 865 -22.87 -22.49 -23.13
N VAL A 866 -23.25 -23.04 -24.29
CA VAL A 866 -22.54 -22.85 -25.57
C VAL A 866 -22.39 -21.35 -25.85
N GLY A 867 -21.17 -20.88 -26.16
CA GLY A 867 -20.91 -19.48 -26.50
C GLY A 867 -21.05 -18.45 -25.36
N ALA A 868 -21.35 -18.88 -24.13
CA ALA A 868 -21.55 -17.96 -23.01
C ALA A 868 -20.24 -17.43 -22.42
N SER A 869 -20.24 -16.17 -21.94
CA SER A 869 -19.07 -15.51 -21.33
C SER A 869 -19.29 -15.24 -19.86
N MET A 870 -18.56 -15.97 -19.00
CA MET A 870 -18.62 -15.86 -17.55
C MET A 870 -17.49 -15.00 -17.00
N GLU A 871 -17.73 -14.37 -15.84
CA GLU A 871 -16.77 -13.51 -15.14
C GLU A 871 -16.66 -13.94 -13.67
N GLY A 872 -15.42 -14.07 -13.16
CA GLY A 872 -15.13 -14.28 -11.74
C GLY A 872 -14.45 -15.60 -11.38
N ILE A 873 -14.20 -15.77 -10.07
CA ILE A 873 -13.57 -16.94 -9.46
C ILE A 873 -14.65 -17.95 -9.07
N LEU A 874 -14.58 -19.16 -9.63
CA LEU A 874 -15.48 -20.25 -9.31
C LEU A 874 -14.88 -21.15 -8.22
N LEU A 875 -15.49 -21.18 -7.04
CA LEU A 875 -15.22 -22.12 -5.96
C LEU A 875 -16.31 -23.20 -5.93
N VAL A 876 -16.08 -24.31 -6.63
CA VAL A 876 -17.10 -25.33 -6.92
C VAL A 876 -16.86 -26.58 -6.10
N LYS A 877 -17.85 -27.01 -5.31
CA LYS A 877 -17.75 -28.23 -4.50
C LYS A 877 -17.83 -29.50 -5.34
N THR A 878 -18.49 -29.43 -6.49
CA THR A 878 -18.60 -30.57 -7.41
C THR A 878 -17.97 -30.25 -8.77
N ALA A 879 -18.69 -30.45 -9.87
CA ALA A 879 -18.17 -30.36 -11.22
C ALA A 879 -18.37 -28.96 -11.83
N ALA A 880 -17.46 -28.54 -12.70
CA ALA A 880 -17.61 -27.37 -13.55
C ALA A 880 -17.59 -27.78 -15.03
N HIS A 881 -18.67 -27.45 -15.74
CA HIS A 881 -18.89 -27.81 -17.13
C HIS A 881 -18.92 -26.54 -17.99
N PHE A 882 -18.02 -26.46 -18.96
CA PHE A 882 -17.97 -25.40 -19.96
C PHE A 882 -18.26 -26.01 -21.34
N ARG A 883 -19.36 -25.57 -21.95
CA ARG A 883 -19.83 -26.07 -23.24
C ARG A 883 -19.08 -25.43 -24.39
N THR A 884 -19.40 -25.89 -25.61
CA THR A 884 -18.66 -25.52 -26.83
C THR A 884 -18.54 -23.99 -26.97
N GLY A 885 -17.30 -23.50 -27.04
CA GLY A 885 -17.01 -22.10 -27.34
C GLY A 885 -17.35 -21.09 -26.23
N SER A 886 -17.61 -21.55 -25.00
CA SER A 886 -17.78 -20.63 -23.86
C SER A 886 -16.45 -20.01 -23.41
N SER A 887 -16.53 -18.93 -22.64
CA SER A 887 -15.38 -18.22 -22.07
C SER A 887 -15.54 -17.95 -20.58
N LEU A 888 -14.41 -17.84 -19.88
CA LEU A 888 -14.29 -17.34 -18.51
C LEU A 888 -13.13 -16.36 -18.42
N THR A 889 -13.38 -15.18 -17.87
CA THR A 889 -12.33 -14.34 -17.28
C THR A 889 -12.36 -14.57 -15.77
N GLY A 890 -11.31 -15.18 -15.21
CA GLY A 890 -11.29 -15.61 -13.82
C GLY A 890 -10.64 -16.97 -13.63
N ARG A 891 -11.19 -17.79 -12.72
CA ARG A 891 -10.58 -19.08 -12.31
C ARG A 891 -11.63 -20.17 -12.08
N ILE A 892 -11.23 -21.42 -12.30
CA ILE A 892 -12.04 -22.61 -12.03
C ILE A 892 -11.37 -23.45 -10.93
N LEU A 893 -11.88 -23.38 -9.72
CA LEU A 893 -11.38 -24.13 -8.56
C LEU A 893 -12.43 -25.16 -8.12
N ALA A 894 -12.29 -26.40 -8.59
CA ALA A 894 -13.31 -27.44 -8.47
C ALA A 894 -12.86 -28.63 -7.60
N GLN A 895 -13.63 -28.96 -6.56
CA GLN A 895 -13.32 -30.11 -5.69
C GLN A 895 -13.64 -31.47 -6.33
N THR A 896 -14.25 -31.52 -7.52
CA THR A 896 -14.29 -32.74 -8.34
C THR A 896 -13.68 -32.52 -9.73
N VAL A 897 -14.47 -32.46 -10.81
CA VAL A 897 -13.99 -32.48 -12.20
C VAL A 897 -14.26 -31.17 -12.93
N VAL A 898 -13.38 -30.82 -13.88
CA VAL A 898 -13.59 -29.74 -14.84
C VAL A 898 -13.68 -30.32 -16.25
N THR A 899 -14.69 -29.94 -17.02
CA THR A 899 -14.86 -30.39 -18.42
C THR A 899 -15.03 -29.18 -19.33
N LEU A 900 -14.18 -29.08 -20.35
CA LEU A 900 -14.13 -27.98 -21.32
C LEU A 900 -14.46 -28.47 -22.73
N GLN A 901 -15.03 -27.60 -23.56
CA GLN A 901 -15.29 -27.87 -24.97
C GLN A 901 -14.92 -26.64 -25.78
N SER A 902 -13.72 -26.62 -26.39
CA SER A 902 -13.21 -25.44 -27.10
C SER A 902 -13.38 -24.13 -26.31
N THR A 903 -13.17 -24.20 -25.00
CA THR A 903 -13.41 -23.12 -24.04
C THR A 903 -12.19 -22.22 -23.91
N ALA A 904 -12.41 -20.91 -23.78
CA ALA A 904 -11.37 -19.94 -23.39
C ALA A 904 -11.40 -19.67 -21.88
N VAL A 905 -10.27 -19.75 -21.19
CA VAL A 905 -10.15 -19.39 -19.77
C VAL A 905 -8.97 -18.44 -19.61
N ILE A 906 -9.22 -17.21 -19.19
CA ILE A 906 -8.22 -16.18 -19.01
C ILE A 906 -8.13 -15.86 -17.52
N GLU A 907 -6.96 -16.10 -16.93
CA GLU A 907 -6.69 -15.77 -15.54
C GLU A 907 -6.88 -14.26 -15.26
N SER A 908 -7.64 -13.93 -14.21
CA SER A 908 -7.91 -12.56 -13.75
C SER A 908 -7.00 -12.10 -12.62
#